data_AF-A0A3A0G5G9-F1
#
_entry.id   AF-A0A3A0G5G9-F1
#
_cell.length_a   1.000
_cell.length_b   1.000
_cell.length_c   1.000
_cell.angle_alpha   90.00
_cell.angle_beta   90.00
_cell.angle_gamma   90.00
#
_symmetry.space_group_name_H-M   'P 1'
#
loop_
_entity.id
_entity.type
_entity.pdbx_description
1 polymer ?
#
loop_
_entity_poly.entity_id
_entity_poly.type
_entity_poly.pdbx_seq_one_letter_code
_entity_poly.pdbx_strand_id
1 'polypeptide(L)'
;MHGTTLGDRAERPDRSQIKELKVVNQVLVSSCIRKFLAVILCSMCLLTAGEAAAARKIVSDLGVYQKIQKTRYFCSLERSKLGKMRREGKTRVWSSISPRAMRQALKTNRVSARVYYRYQGAVKECLELGNKYRGNGAATPTPTNAPPSTPVATPSISITQGLSASPTPSRTSTPTATPTRTPTRTPTPTSSPGNGGSGLVLNFALNEGSGNTAQDTSGQGNNGTVNAGAWVAGPFGQALQLNGTSTFIQVPDNNSLDLGSAGTIQAYVSISSSRWHGVIAKGNQDSDAAHAYNIEITPQNTAVCVLGNGSASVTLNSSQALGLNTFYHVACAWDGATVRLYLNGQLINSTSQNITPFSNSSPLYIGQWGNDGDRLHGEIDEVKIYNYSRSQAQIQSDVSSGDLGPGRLSIDPSGSLYATGPSGGPFSPNSAQYTLTNTGGTPVNYSITKSQSWISLSQTSGTLAVGGSQGVTISINGGANALADGLYEGAVTFSNTTNGSGSRVFNAYLGVGNGAAGQCASLSQYGMTVSFDRPYPCGEFFNGDKWVLGPVTLVSVSPQASGGRNGFEINPSPDDRQPFDSRAFGYQASLMPALPRTVGVNSSIVTTVSNGATNCVVNNENRWLTISGRCSPAPVRDAAVFTVLASPVTPSAFRPPYAGSNKPIYSSLNLNTTPFNRGLLPTADMPSLATLNRYIERVMLDHYPGWSGLYLHPTENMPYDYGAGIATTSGDVFLRLLVNAPGDSAAARTRLLNNYVQMGIDLLGILEAGGSWQADGGHMLGRLLPMAAAAIALNDQSLKDMLRTSPPNTFQETGQIYSGIGGTVLWGRACGEAAYWANFLFDIGARDCADPYRRIDGGGPSSNVGNGYQPITSLAWKGTALAGRLVPEVMTIFNYPAFFDYIDRFVSFGTWTQPDPCSMQDPGPNYHGSCVPGSGRIPQLHGRNRDGGSSWGSDFANSMWNAYRSLAP
;
A
#
# COMPACT_ATOMS: atom_id res chain seq x y z
N MET A 1 -3.10 56.38 34.96
CA MET A 1 -2.61 57.43 34.03
C MET A 1 -1.69 56.76 33.00
N HIS A 2 -1.39 57.45 31.90
CA HIS A 2 -0.50 57.09 30.78
C HIS A 2 0.71 56.19 31.10
N GLY A 3 1.28 55.43 30.17
CA GLY A 3 1.06 55.35 28.72
C GLY A 3 2.29 54.71 28.05
N THR A 4 2.10 54.08 26.90
CA THR A 4 3.14 53.32 26.18
C THR A 4 4.13 54.19 25.41
N THR A 5 5.39 53.74 25.29
CA THR A 5 6.01 53.51 23.97
C THR A 5 7.22 52.57 24.06
N LEU A 6 7.28 51.61 23.14
CA LEU A 6 8.45 50.79 22.81
C LEU A 6 9.28 51.50 21.74
N GLY A 7 10.58 51.23 21.71
CA GLY A 7 11.42 51.52 20.57
C GLY A 7 12.70 50.69 20.62
N ASP A 8 12.82 49.68 19.77
CA ASP A 8 14.04 48.89 19.61
C ASP A 8 14.44 48.77 18.13
N ARG A 9 15.74 48.79 17.88
CA ARG A 9 16.35 48.75 16.54
C ARG A 9 16.66 47.33 16.12
N ALA A 10 16.58 47.09 14.80
CA ALA A 10 16.88 45.80 14.20
C ALA A 10 18.39 45.45 14.19
N GLU A 11 18.72 44.21 14.51
CA GLU A 11 19.98 43.57 14.15
C GLU A 11 19.90 42.89 12.77
N ARG A 12 21.06 42.68 12.12
CA ARG A 12 21.18 42.13 10.76
C ARG A 12 21.62 40.66 10.79
N PRO A 13 21.10 39.78 9.91
CA PRO A 13 21.54 38.39 9.83
C PRO A 13 22.88 38.21 9.08
N ASP A 14 23.49 37.05 9.34
CA ASP A 14 24.87 36.66 9.00
C ASP A 14 25.17 36.42 7.50
N ARG A 15 26.45 36.57 7.12
CA ARG A 15 26.98 36.45 5.75
C ARG A 15 27.10 35.01 5.24
N SER A 16 26.98 33.97 6.08
CA SER A 16 27.10 32.57 5.64
C SER A 16 25.96 32.13 4.72
N GLN A 17 24.70 32.48 5.02
CA GLN A 17 23.52 32.08 4.25
C GLN A 17 23.39 32.75 2.86
N ILE A 18 24.19 33.77 2.57
CA ILE A 18 24.15 34.51 1.28
C ILE A 18 24.91 33.77 0.15
N LYS A 19 25.71 32.73 0.46
CA LYS A 19 26.45 31.97 -0.55
C LYS A 19 25.63 30.88 -1.25
N GLU A 20 24.77 30.14 -0.57
CA GLU A 20 23.98 29.06 -1.21
C GLU A 20 22.85 29.60 -2.10
N LEU A 21 22.19 30.69 -1.69
CA LEU A 21 21.18 31.40 -2.49
C LEU A 21 21.73 31.97 -3.81
N LYS A 22 23.05 32.10 -3.98
CA LYS A 22 23.69 32.54 -5.23
C LYS A 22 24.00 31.38 -6.19
N VAL A 23 24.23 30.17 -5.69
CA VAL A 23 24.55 29.00 -6.54
C VAL A 23 23.28 28.45 -7.19
N VAL A 24 22.18 28.34 -6.43
CA VAL A 24 20.88 27.86 -6.95
C VAL A 24 20.33 28.79 -8.05
N ASN A 25 20.51 30.11 -7.88
CA ASN A 25 19.97 31.11 -8.81
C ASN A 25 20.73 31.17 -10.16
N GLN A 26 22.03 30.84 -10.20
CA GLN A 26 22.79 30.80 -11.47
C GLN A 26 22.47 29.60 -12.35
N VAL A 27 22.11 28.44 -11.78
CA VAL A 27 21.79 27.22 -12.56
C VAL A 27 20.42 27.34 -13.24
N LEU A 28 19.41 27.89 -12.53
CA LEU A 28 18.04 28.05 -13.05
C LEU A 28 17.96 29.09 -14.19
N VAL A 29 18.59 30.26 -14.02
CA VAL A 29 18.57 31.34 -15.02
C VAL A 29 19.23 30.92 -16.35
N SER A 30 20.27 30.07 -16.28
CA SER A 30 21.03 29.57 -17.43
C SER A 30 20.21 28.69 -18.40
N SER A 31 19.20 27.96 -17.92
CA SER A 31 18.42 27.02 -18.74
C SER A 31 17.28 27.72 -19.51
N CYS A 32 16.56 28.62 -18.85
CA CYS A 32 15.49 29.41 -19.49
C CYS A 32 16.05 30.38 -20.54
N ILE A 33 17.15 31.10 -20.23
CA ILE A 33 17.76 32.06 -21.19
C ILE A 33 18.27 31.35 -22.46
N ARG A 34 18.84 30.14 -22.37
CA ARG A 34 19.27 29.37 -23.55
C ARG A 34 18.10 28.98 -24.45
N LYS A 35 16.97 28.56 -23.88
CA LYS A 35 15.76 28.20 -24.64
C LYS A 35 15.12 29.45 -25.28
N PHE A 36 15.12 30.59 -24.59
CA PHE A 36 14.60 31.86 -25.11
C PHE A 36 15.47 32.43 -26.24
N LEU A 37 16.80 32.38 -26.11
CA LEU A 37 17.75 32.78 -27.16
C LEU A 37 17.66 31.90 -28.42
N ALA A 38 17.41 30.60 -28.27
CA ALA A 38 17.20 29.70 -29.41
C ALA A 38 15.94 30.06 -30.22
N VAL A 39 14.87 30.53 -29.56
CA VAL A 39 13.66 31.02 -30.23
C VAL A 39 13.92 32.35 -30.96
N ILE A 40 14.64 33.29 -30.34
CA ILE A 40 15.03 34.56 -30.98
C ILE A 40 15.89 34.29 -32.23
N LEU A 41 16.89 33.39 -32.14
CA LEU A 41 17.77 33.05 -33.27
C LEU A 41 17.02 32.37 -34.43
N CYS A 42 15.97 31.59 -34.16
CA CYS A 42 15.10 31.02 -35.19
C CYS A 42 14.25 32.10 -35.88
N SER A 43 13.73 33.07 -35.11
CA SER A 43 12.88 34.15 -35.61
C SER A 43 13.64 35.24 -36.38
N MET A 44 14.97 35.34 -36.25
CA MET A 44 15.80 36.34 -36.96
C MET A 44 15.76 36.22 -38.49
N CYS A 45 15.25 35.12 -39.06
CA CYS A 45 15.06 34.98 -40.51
C CYS A 45 13.81 35.70 -41.06
N LEU A 46 12.99 36.31 -40.20
CA LEU A 46 11.71 36.94 -40.55
C LEU A 46 11.63 38.45 -40.23
N LEU A 47 12.70 39.05 -39.71
CA LEU A 47 12.73 40.46 -39.29
C LEU A 47 13.12 41.41 -40.43
N THR A 48 12.62 42.65 -40.37
CA THR A 48 13.09 43.74 -41.24
C THR A 48 14.50 44.20 -40.82
N ALA A 49 15.19 44.92 -41.72
CA ALA A 49 16.59 45.33 -41.51
C ALA A 49 16.80 46.19 -40.25
N GLY A 50 15.81 47.02 -39.88
CA GLY A 50 15.86 47.86 -38.68
C GLY A 50 15.69 47.07 -37.38
N GLU A 51 14.74 46.13 -37.35
CA GLU A 51 14.48 45.27 -36.18
C GLU A 51 15.68 44.36 -35.89
N ALA A 52 16.32 43.84 -36.94
CA ALA A 52 17.56 43.08 -36.82
C ALA A 52 18.72 43.92 -36.27
N ALA A 53 18.75 45.24 -36.46
CA ALA A 53 19.75 46.12 -35.86
C ALA A 53 19.49 46.33 -34.36
N ALA A 54 18.24 46.56 -33.95
CA ALA A 54 17.84 46.68 -32.55
C ALA A 54 18.14 45.38 -31.76
N ALA A 55 17.80 44.22 -32.32
CA ALA A 55 18.10 42.92 -31.69
C ALA A 55 19.61 42.66 -31.56
N ARG A 56 20.43 43.08 -32.53
CA ARG A 56 21.91 43.00 -32.43
C ARG A 56 22.47 43.91 -31.34
N LYS A 57 21.89 45.11 -31.14
CA LYS A 57 22.27 46.01 -30.05
C LYS A 57 21.97 45.38 -28.69
N ILE A 58 20.76 44.83 -28.51
CA ILE A 58 20.37 44.14 -27.26
C ILE A 58 21.30 42.94 -26.95
N VAL A 59 21.72 42.17 -27.95
CA VAL A 59 22.66 41.05 -27.76
C VAL A 59 24.10 41.52 -27.48
N SER A 60 24.50 42.67 -28.01
CA SER A 60 25.77 43.34 -27.69
C SER A 60 25.80 43.79 -26.22
N ASP A 61 24.75 44.48 -25.79
CA ASP A 61 24.62 45.06 -24.44
C ASP A 61 24.54 43.97 -23.34
N LEU A 62 24.23 42.71 -23.71
CA LEU A 62 24.22 41.54 -22.83
C LEU A 62 25.56 40.78 -22.73
N GLY A 63 26.59 41.15 -23.49
CA GLY A 63 27.98 40.68 -23.28
C GLY A 63 28.32 39.23 -23.67
N VAL A 64 27.43 38.48 -24.36
CA VAL A 64 27.61 37.03 -24.61
C VAL A 64 28.17 36.70 -26.01
N TYR A 65 29.23 37.38 -26.47
CA TYR A 65 29.69 37.23 -27.87
C TYR A 65 30.71 36.10 -28.14
N GLN A 66 31.34 35.50 -27.13
CA GLN A 66 32.49 34.59 -27.35
C GLN A 66 32.17 33.07 -27.47
N LYS A 67 30.91 32.62 -27.44
CA LYS A 67 30.58 31.16 -27.45
C LYS A 67 29.65 30.67 -28.57
N ILE A 68 29.60 31.36 -29.72
CA ILE A 68 28.82 30.93 -30.90
C ILE A 68 29.71 30.79 -32.15
N GLN A 69 30.50 29.72 -32.22
CA GLN A 69 31.26 29.34 -33.43
C GLN A 69 30.91 27.95 -34.00
N LYS A 70 30.19 27.09 -33.25
CA LYS A 70 29.86 25.72 -33.70
C LYS A 70 28.52 25.55 -34.44
N THR A 71 27.75 26.62 -34.67
CA THR A 71 26.45 26.55 -35.39
C THR A 71 26.52 26.92 -36.88
N ARG A 72 27.73 27.01 -37.47
CA ARG A 72 27.88 27.38 -38.89
C ARG A 72 27.51 26.27 -39.90
N TYR A 73 27.41 25.01 -39.46
CA TYR A 73 27.20 23.87 -40.37
C TYR A 73 25.73 23.63 -40.76
N PHE A 74 24.76 24.02 -39.92
CA PHE A 74 23.34 23.71 -40.17
C PHE A 74 22.66 24.70 -41.14
N CYS A 75 23.10 25.96 -41.21
CA CYS A 75 22.49 27.00 -42.05
C CYS A 75 22.86 26.93 -43.54
N SER A 76 23.86 26.14 -43.96
CA SER A 76 24.22 26.05 -45.39
C SER A 76 23.21 25.20 -46.19
N LEU A 77 22.62 24.19 -45.56
CA LEU A 77 21.74 23.22 -46.22
C LEU A 77 20.39 23.82 -46.65
N GLU A 78 19.86 24.79 -45.91
CA GLU A 78 18.58 25.44 -46.24
C GLU A 78 18.72 26.57 -47.27
N ARG A 79 19.85 27.29 -47.30
CA ARG A 79 20.12 28.29 -48.35
C ARG A 79 20.11 27.69 -49.76
N SER A 80 20.58 26.44 -49.89
CA SER A 80 20.51 25.68 -51.14
C SER A 80 19.07 25.50 -51.65
N LYS A 81 18.13 25.16 -50.75
CA LYS A 81 16.71 24.95 -51.09
C LYS A 81 16.00 26.26 -51.43
N LEU A 82 16.25 27.33 -50.67
CA LEU A 82 15.73 28.67 -50.95
C LEU A 82 16.27 29.25 -52.28
N GLY A 83 17.54 29.00 -52.60
CA GLY A 83 18.16 29.38 -53.88
C GLY A 83 17.65 28.60 -55.10
N LYS A 84 16.88 27.53 -54.90
CA LYS A 84 16.17 26.83 -55.99
C LYS A 84 14.79 27.45 -56.24
N MET A 85 14.01 27.68 -55.18
CA MET A 85 12.69 28.33 -55.28
C MET A 85 12.74 29.73 -55.91
N ARG A 86 13.82 30.49 -55.67
CA ARG A 86 14.03 31.83 -56.28
C ARG A 86 14.30 31.80 -57.79
N ARG A 87 14.80 30.67 -58.34
CA ARG A 87 15.07 30.50 -59.78
C ARG A 87 13.85 30.02 -60.58
N GLU A 88 12.81 29.54 -59.90
CA GLU A 88 11.57 29.04 -60.51
C GLU A 88 10.43 30.10 -60.56
N GLY A 89 10.72 31.37 -60.28
CA GLY A 89 9.78 32.50 -60.46
C GLY A 89 8.56 32.57 -59.52
N LYS A 90 8.44 31.67 -58.54
CA LYS A 90 7.25 31.51 -57.69
C LYS A 90 7.22 32.45 -56.46
N THR A 91 7.32 33.76 -56.68
CA THR A 91 7.09 34.77 -55.62
C THR A 91 6.20 35.91 -56.12
N ARG A 92 4.91 35.86 -55.78
CA ARG A 92 4.03 37.03 -55.71
C ARG A 92 3.72 37.36 -54.24
N VAL A 93 3.45 38.64 -54.00
CA VAL A 93 3.41 39.30 -52.69
C VAL A 93 2.25 38.80 -51.83
N TRP A 94 2.50 38.55 -50.54
CA TRP A 94 1.49 38.16 -49.56
C TRP A 94 1.01 39.37 -48.76
N SER A 95 -0.11 39.94 -49.18
CA SER A 95 -0.90 40.88 -48.37
C SER A 95 -2.39 40.55 -48.54
N SER A 96 -3.10 40.41 -47.42
CA SER A 96 -4.50 39.94 -47.28
C SER A 96 -4.78 38.48 -47.70
N ILE A 97 -4.81 37.58 -46.70
CA ILE A 97 -5.47 36.27 -46.79
C ILE A 97 -6.27 36.05 -45.49
N SER A 98 -7.51 35.56 -45.59
CA SER A 98 -8.41 35.40 -44.44
C SER A 98 -8.13 34.13 -43.62
N PRO A 99 -8.56 34.06 -42.34
CA PRO A 99 -8.34 32.90 -41.45
C PRO A 99 -8.95 31.57 -41.92
N ARG A 100 -9.77 31.57 -42.98
CA ARG A 100 -10.35 30.35 -43.58
C ARG A 100 -9.35 29.67 -44.51
N ALA A 101 -8.61 30.43 -45.31
CA ALA A 101 -7.56 29.92 -46.19
C ALA A 101 -6.30 29.48 -45.42
N MET A 102 -5.94 30.20 -44.34
CA MET A 102 -4.89 29.80 -43.39
C MET A 102 -5.13 28.37 -42.83
N ARG A 103 -6.38 28.06 -42.48
CA ARG A 103 -6.78 26.73 -41.97
C ARG A 103 -6.78 25.64 -43.04
N GLN A 104 -6.97 25.98 -44.32
CA GLN A 104 -6.87 25.01 -45.41
C GLN A 104 -5.40 24.64 -45.68
N ALA A 105 -4.48 25.61 -45.62
CA ALA A 105 -3.04 25.40 -45.81
C ALA A 105 -2.37 24.60 -44.67
N LEU A 106 -2.88 24.68 -43.44
CA LEU A 106 -2.34 23.94 -42.30
C LEU A 106 -2.72 22.45 -42.29
N LYS A 107 -3.75 22.03 -43.04
CA LYS A 107 -4.18 20.62 -43.12
C LYS A 107 -3.28 19.74 -43.99
N THR A 108 -2.42 20.32 -44.84
CA THR A 108 -1.69 19.57 -45.88
C THR A 108 -0.23 19.25 -45.56
N ASN A 109 0.30 19.63 -44.38
CA ASN A 109 1.73 19.44 -44.07
C ASN A 109 1.97 18.83 -42.66
N ARG A 110 2.33 17.53 -42.62
CA ARG A 110 2.36 16.69 -41.40
C ARG A 110 3.46 17.01 -40.36
N VAL A 111 4.28 18.05 -40.56
CA VAL A 111 5.50 18.29 -39.75
C VAL A 111 5.30 19.30 -38.61
N SER A 112 4.32 20.22 -38.69
CA SER A 112 4.16 21.31 -37.71
C SER A 112 3.45 20.92 -36.40
N ALA A 113 2.59 19.91 -36.40
CA ALA A 113 1.79 19.55 -35.22
C ALA A 113 2.65 19.19 -33.99
N ARG A 114 3.75 18.45 -34.17
CA ARG A 114 4.67 18.08 -33.07
C ARG A 114 5.35 19.28 -32.42
N VAL A 115 5.53 20.39 -33.13
CA VAL A 115 6.10 21.63 -32.59
C VAL A 115 5.04 22.38 -31.76
N TYR A 116 3.80 22.43 -32.26
CA TYR A 116 2.68 23.07 -31.57
C TYR A 116 2.37 22.40 -30.21
N TYR A 117 2.30 21.08 -30.15
CA TYR A 117 2.05 20.38 -28.87
C TYR A 117 3.22 20.49 -27.87
N ARG A 118 4.48 20.54 -28.34
CA ARG A 118 5.63 20.82 -27.45
C ARG A 118 5.65 22.26 -26.92
N TYR A 119 5.17 23.21 -27.71
CA TYR A 119 4.99 24.60 -27.27
C TYR A 119 3.94 24.70 -26.15
N GLN A 120 2.78 24.05 -26.33
CA GLN A 120 1.71 24.03 -25.31
C GLN A 120 2.16 23.36 -24.00
N GLY A 121 2.90 22.24 -24.07
CA GLY A 121 3.46 21.59 -22.87
C GLY A 121 4.42 22.49 -22.08
N ALA A 122 5.35 23.16 -22.77
CA ALA A 122 6.31 24.06 -22.11
C ALA A 122 5.65 25.31 -21.50
N VAL A 123 4.60 25.84 -22.12
CA VAL A 123 3.82 26.96 -21.55
C VAL A 123 3.08 26.52 -20.28
N LYS A 124 2.53 25.29 -20.27
CA LYS A 124 1.84 24.73 -19.10
C LYS A 124 2.78 24.52 -17.90
N GLU A 125 3.95 23.90 -18.10
CA GLU A 125 4.98 23.73 -17.04
C GLU A 125 5.41 25.08 -16.43
N CYS A 126 5.60 26.12 -17.26
CA CYS A 126 5.98 27.46 -16.77
C CYS A 126 4.86 28.15 -15.97
N LEU A 127 3.58 27.91 -16.30
CA LEU A 127 2.43 28.45 -15.55
C LEU A 127 2.25 27.73 -14.20
N GLU A 128 2.42 26.40 -14.18
CA GLU A 128 2.29 25.59 -12.97
C GLU A 128 3.41 25.90 -11.96
N LEU A 129 4.64 26.08 -12.43
CA LEU A 129 5.75 26.59 -11.60
C LEU A 129 5.51 28.03 -11.11
N GLY A 130 4.88 28.89 -11.92
CA GLY A 130 4.52 30.25 -11.52
C GLY A 130 3.48 30.30 -10.39
N ASN A 131 2.51 29.38 -10.40
CA ASN A 131 1.49 29.29 -9.36
C ASN A 131 2.04 28.73 -8.04
N LYS A 132 2.99 27.79 -8.09
CA LYS A 132 3.64 27.21 -6.88
C LYS A 132 4.37 28.23 -6.00
N TYR A 133 4.79 29.37 -6.56
CA TYR A 133 5.51 30.42 -5.82
C TYR A 133 4.72 31.73 -5.61
N ARG A 134 3.44 31.79 -6.02
CA ARG A 134 2.55 32.94 -5.71
C ARG A 134 1.77 32.80 -4.40
N GLY A 135 1.87 31.66 -3.71
CA GLY A 135 1.11 31.39 -2.47
C GLY A 135 1.62 32.04 -1.19
N ASN A 136 2.87 32.54 -1.15
CA ASN A 136 3.46 33.13 0.05
C ASN A 136 3.50 34.65 -0.03
N GLY A 137 2.41 35.33 0.32
CA GLY A 137 2.37 36.80 0.19
C GLY A 137 1.11 37.56 0.60
N ALA A 138 0.27 37.05 1.51
CA ALA A 138 -0.77 37.87 2.18
C ALA A 138 -1.23 37.21 3.48
N ALA A 139 -0.87 37.78 4.62
CA ALA A 139 -1.42 37.42 5.93
C ALA A 139 -2.15 38.62 6.53
N THR A 140 -3.45 38.46 6.78
CA THR A 140 -4.27 39.39 7.58
C THR A 140 -5.28 38.57 8.39
N PRO A 141 -5.73 39.07 9.56
CA PRO A 141 -5.61 38.26 10.77
C PRO A 141 -6.90 37.54 11.22
N THR A 142 -6.71 36.37 11.82
CA THR A 142 -7.73 35.63 12.57
C THR A 142 -8.00 36.28 13.94
N PRO A 143 -9.25 36.20 14.48
CA PRO A 143 -9.53 36.67 15.84
C PRO A 143 -8.80 35.86 16.90
N THR A 144 -8.25 36.53 17.91
CA THR A 144 -7.58 35.92 19.05
C THR A 144 -8.57 35.31 20.05
N ASN A 145 -8.42 34.03 20.36
CA ASN A 145 -9.14 33.38 21.46
C ASN A 145 -8.62 33.87 22.82
N ALA A 146 -9.55 34.14 23.73
CA ALA A 146 -9.29 34.49 25.13
C ALA A 146 -8.91 33.24 25.97
N PRO A 147 -8.19 33.40 27.10
CA PRO A 147 -7.79 32.27 27.94
C PRO A 147 -8.99 31.63 28.68
N PRO A 148 -8.94 30.31 28.98
CA PRO A 148 -10.06 29.60 29.59
C PRO A 148 -10.23 29.96 31.08
N SER A 149 -11.48 30.25 31.46
CA SER A 149 -11.90 30.46 32.85
C SER A 149 -12.09 29.13 33.60
N THR A 150 -11.69 29.11 34.87
CA THR A 150 -11.91 28.03 35.85
C THR A 150 -13.38 27.64 36.03
N PRO A 151 -13.73 26.35 36.07
CA PRO A 151 -15.02 25.90 36.60
C PRO A 151 -15.02 25.95 38.14
N VAL A 152 -16.06 26.57 38.71
CA VAL A 152 -16.34 26.57 40.16
C VAL A 152 -17.12 25.29 40.52
N ALA A 153 -16.85 24.73 41.70
CA ALA A 153 -17.49 23.51 42.19
C ALA A 153 -18.91 23.75 42.76
N THR A 154 -19.78 22.74 42.62
CA THR A 154 -21.00 22.55 43.42
C THR A 154 -21.30 21.04 43.55
N PRO A 155 -22.06 20.60 44.57
CA PRO A 155 -21.68 19.36 45.29
C PRO A 155 -22.55 18.14 44.97
N SER A 156 -21.95 16.96 45.09
CA SER A 156 -22.65 15.68 45.22
C SER A 156 -22.74 15.25 46.68
N ILE A 157 -23.96 15.08 47.19
CA ILE A 157 -24.23 14.60 48.56
C ILE A 157 -24.06 13.09 48.61
N SER A 158 -23.23 12.59 49.54
CA SER A 158 -23.09 11.16 49.86
C SER A 158 -23.70 10.88 51.24
N ILE A 159 -24.53 9.84 51.34
CA ILE A 159 -25.21 9.46 52.59
C ILE A 159 -24.51 8.23 53.19
N THR A 160 -24.12 8.33 54.46
CA THR A 160 -23.36 7.32 55.21
C THR A 160 -24.27 6.44 56.08
N GLN A 161 -24.00 5.13 56.14
CA GLN A 161 -23.94 4.26 57.36
C GLN A 161 -22.90 3.15 57.04
N GLY A 162 -21.97 2.68 57.89
CA GLY A 162 -22.04 2.35 59.33
C GLY A 162 -22.36 0.84 59.46
N LEU A 163 -21.64 -0.04 60.17
CA LEU A 163 -20.47 -0.01 61.08
C LEU A 163 -19.52 -1.20 60.68
N SER A 164 -18.47 -1.68 61.36
CA SER A 164 -17.82 -1.47 62.68
C SER A 164 -16.32 -1.92 62.59
N ALA A 165 -15.55 -2.02 63.70
CA ALA A 165 -14.13 -2.41 63.68
C ALA A 165 -13.60 -3.15 64.94
N SER A 166 -12.57 -4.00 64.75
CA SER A 166 -11.55 -4.50 65.72
C SER A 166 -12.03 -5.40 66.90
N PRO A 167 -11.18 -6.25 67.55
CA PRO A 167 -9.85 -5.88 68.10
C PRO A 167 -8.68 -6.90 67.96
N THR A 168 -7.45 -6.39 68.16
CA THR A 168 -6.22 -7.16 68.49
C THR A 168 -6.19 -7.55 69.97
N PRO A 169 -5.46 -8.61 70.41
CA PRO A 169 -4.12 -8.36 71.00
C PRO A 169 -3.09 -9.52 70.80
N SER A 170 -1.88 -9.32 71.32
CA SER A 170 -0.71 -10.24 71.26
C SER A 170 -0.24 -10.64 72.67
N ARG A 171 0.25 -11.89 72.87
CA ARG A 171 1.46 -12.21 73.71
C ARG A 171 1.84 -13.71 73.93
N THR A 172 3.16 -13.96 73.85
CA THR A 172 3.97 -14.85 74.75
C THR A 172 3.89 -16.40 74.59
N SER A 173 4.70 -17.16 75.36
CA SER A 173 5.64 -18.21 74.86
C SER A 173 5.66 -19.59 75.58
N THR A 174 6.61 -20.47 75.15
CA THR A 174 7.24 -21.64 75.85
C THR A 174 6.43 -22.97 75.91
N PRO A 175 7.05 -24.19 76.05
CA PRO A 175 8.48 -24.54 76.14
C PRO A 175 8.99 -25.72 75.24
N THR A 176 10.29 -26.01 75.33
CA THR A 176 11.08 -27.05 74.63
C THR A 176 10.87 -28.48 75.16
N ALA A 177 11.10 -29.50 74.32
CA ALA A 177 11.48 -30.86 74.74
C ALA A 177 12.80 -31.30 74.06
N THR A 178 13.69 -31.94 74.82
CA THR A 178 15.04 -32.36 74.42
C THR A 178 15.10 -33.85 74.11
N PRO A 179 15.90 -34.29 73.11
CA PRO A 179 16.72 -35.49 73.33
C PRO A 179 18.17 -35.40 72.81
N THR A 180 19.09 -35.67 73.74
CA THR A 180 20.22 -36.63 73.63
C THR A 180 21.21 -36.59 72.44
N ARG A 181 22.49 -36.36 72.76
CA ARG A 181 23.69 -36.50 71.90
C ARG A 181 24.05 -37.98 71.73
N THR A 182 24.62 -38.50 70.64
CA THR A 182 26.07 -38.53 70.20
C THR A 182 26.13 -39.68 69.15
N PRO A 183 27.03 -39.79 68.12
CA PRO A 183 28.37 -39.21 68.02
C PRO A 183 28.76 -38.49 66.71
N THR A 184 29.82 -37.70 66.85
CA THR A 184 30.52 -36.97 65.80
C THR A 184 31.20 -37.90 64.78
N ARG A 185 31.07 -37.60 63.48
CA ARG A 185 32.06 -37.97 62.46
C ARG A 185 32.69 -36.70 61.87
N THR A 186 33.94 -36.85 61.43
CA THR A 186 34.86 -35.82 60.93
C THR A 186 34.21 -34.85 59.93
N PRO A 187 34.49 -33.53 60.00
CA PRO A 187 34.02 -32.58 58.99
C PRO A 187 34.74 -32.80 57.65
N THR A 188 33.99 -33.28 56.66
CA THR A 188 34.32 -33.11 55.23
C THR A 188 34.19 -31.63 54.88
N PRO A 189 35.08 -31.03 54.07
CA PRO A 189 35.01 -29.61 53.73
C PRO A 189 33.67 -29.23 53.08
N THR A 190 33.09 -28.14 53.58
CA THR A 190 31.76 -27.66 53.22
C THR A 190 31.73 -27.12 51.79
N SER A 191 30.91 -27.72 50.92
CA SER A 191 30.48 -27.07 49.68
C SER A 191 29.58 -25.87 50.01
N SER A 192 29.92 -24.68 49.50
CA SER A 192 29.16 -23.44 49.70
C SER A 192 27.69 -23.58 49.24
N PRO A 193 26.71 -22.95 49.92
CA PRO A 193 25.29 -23.19 49.66
C PRO A 193 24.81 -22.54 48.35
N GLY A 194 23.90 -23.23 47.65
CA GLY A 194 23.42 -22.82 46.33
C GLY A 194 22.27 -21.82 46.33
N ASN A 195 22.07 -21.18 45.17
CA ASN A 195 20.82 -20.53 44.78
C ASN A 195 20.54 -20.86 43.30
N GLY A 196 19.28 -21.05 42.93
CA GLY A 196 18.85 -21.74 41.71
C GLY A 196 18.93 -20.97 40.39
N GLY A 197 20.07 -20.32 40.10
CA GLY A 197 20.40 -19.83 38.76
C GLY A 197 21.42 -20.75 38.08
N SER A 198 21.33 -20.96 36.76
CA SER A 198 22.19 -21.90 36.01
C SER A 198 23.71 -21.57 36.04
N GLY A 199 24.07 -20.35 36.48
CA GLY A 199 25.42 -19.78 36.35
C GLY A 199 25.80 -19.47 34.89
N LEU A 200 24.88 -19.69 33.95
CA LEU A 200 24.95 -19.31 32.55
C LEU A 200 24.61 -17.82 32.43
N VAL A 201 25.49 -17.06 31.77
CA VAL A 201 25.47 -15.60 31.64
C VAL A 201 25.04 -15.16 30.24
N LEU A 202 25.39 -15.95 29.24
CA LEU A 202 25.03 -15.72 27.84
C LEU A 202 24.96 -17.07 27.12
N ASN A 203 23.95 -17.25 26.27
CA ASN A 203 23.82 -18.43 25.41
C ASN A 203 23.26 -18.06 24.03
N PHE A 204 24.16 -17.94 23.04
CA PHE A 204 23.80 -17.80 21.63
C PHE A 204 23.99 -19.14 20.90
N ALA A 205 22.89 -19.84 20.67
CA ALA A 205 22.84 -21.05 19.84
C ALA A 205 22.75 -20.74 18.33
N LEU A 206 22.77 -19.46 17.93
CA LEU A 206 22.87 -18.94 16.54
C LEU A 206 22.01 -19.65 15.48
N ASN A 207 20.80 -20.05 15.89
CA ASN A 207 19.86 -20.86 15.12
C ASN A 207 18.66 -20.07 14.55
N GLU A 208 18.69 -18.73 14.61
CA GLU A 208 17.60 -17.83 14.19
C GLU A 208 17.38 -17.82 12.67
N GLY A 209 18.42 -17.99 11.87
CA GLY A 209 18.40 -18.10 10.41
C GLY A 209 17.95 -16.86 9.63
N SER A 210 17.57 -15.77 10.30
CA SER A 210 17.25 -14.48 9.68
C SER A 210 17.24 -13.35 10.70
N GLY A 211 17.35 -12.10 10.22
CA GLY A 211 17.33 -10.90 11.06
C GLY A 211 18.69 -10.53 11.66
N ASN A 212 18.66 -9.47 12.48
CA ASN A 212 19.86 -8.78 12.98
C ASN A 212 20.06 -8.92 14.51
N THR A 213 19.49 -9.94 15.13
CA THR A 213 19.56 -10.16 16.58
C THR A 213 20.00 -11.59 16.89
N ALA A 214 21.05 -11.72 17.70
CA ALA A 214 21.41 -12.97 18.36
C ALA A 214 20.72 -12.99 19.73
N GLN A 215 19.85 -13.97 19.96
CA GLN A 215 18.99 -14.05 21.13
C GLN A 215 19.70 -14.77 22.28
N ASP A 216 19.83 -14.10 23.42
CA ASP A 216 20.37 -14.70 24.63
C ASP A 216 19.30 -15.57 25.31
N THR A 217 19.51 -16.88 25.28
CA THR A 217 18.62 -17.85 25.92
C THR A 217 19.01 -18.18 27.37
N SER A 218 20.03 -17.53 27.94
CA SER A 218 20.45 -17.74 29.34
C SER A 218 19.44 -17.23 30.38
N GLY A 219 18.57 -16.29 29.97
CA GLY A 219 17.66 -15.56 30.86
C GLY A 219 18.21 -14.25 31.41
N GLN A 220 19.47 -13.90 31.12
CA GLN A 220 20.11 -12.66 31.59
C GLN A 220 19.82 -11.44 30.70
N GLY A 221 19.29 -11.66 29.49
CA GLY A 221 18.87 -10.59 28.58
C GLY A 221 20.02 -9.95 27.79
N ASN A 222 21.15 -10.65 27.69
CA ASN A 222 22.37 -10.20 27.01
C ASN A 222 22.28 -10.36 25.48
N ASN A 223 21.17 -9.90 24.89
CA ASN A 223 20.90 -9.99 23.45
C ASN A 223 21.95 -9.21 22.63
N GLY A 224 22.40 -9.81 21.53
CA GLY A 224 23.40 -9.23 20.64
C GLY A 224 22.80 -8.63 19.37
N THR A 225 23.35 -7.51 18.91
CA THR A 225 23.06 -6.95 17.58
C THR A 225 24.04 -7.54 16.56
N VAL A 226 23.52 -8.21 15.54
CA VAL A 226 24.30 -8.76 14.42
C VAL A 226 24.52 -7.69 13.37
N ASN A 227 25.77 -7.35 13.07
CA ASN A 227 26.12 -6.43 11.99
C ASN A 227 26.37 -7.20 10.68
N ALA A 228 25.42 -7.15 9.74
CA ALA A 228 25.56 -7.60 8.34
C ALA A 228 26.05 -9.05 8.10
N GLY A 229 25.90 -9.96 9.08
CA GLY A 229 26.27 -11.38 8.94
C GLY A 229 25.29 -12.19 8.10
N ALA A 230 25.74 -13.36 7.63
CA ALA A 230 24.91 -14.33 6.91
C ALA A 230 24.74 -15.61 7.72
N TRP A 231 23.56 -16.22 7.69
CA TRP A 231 23.28 -17.49 8.37
C TRP A 231 23.65 -18.66 7.45
N VAL A 232 24.42 -19.61 7.96
CA VAL A 232 24.95 -20.77 7.24
C VAL A 232 24.71 -22.05 8.05
N ALA A 233 25.04 -23.24 7.51
CA ALA A 233 24.93 -24.49 8.28
C ALA A 233 26.05 -24.58 9.33
N GLY A 234 25.69 -24.88 10.58
CA GLY A 234 26.59 -24.99 11.73
C GLY A 234 26.68 -26.42 12.27
N PRO A 235 27.63 -26.69 13.19
CA PRO A 235 27.72 -27.98 13.88
C PRO A 235 26.44 -28.36 14.65
N PHE A 236 25.66 -27.38 15.14
CA PHE A 236 24.39 -27.62 15.86
C PHE A 236 23.19 -26.91 15.21
N GLY A 237 23.12 -26.95 13.87
CA GLY A 237 22.00 -26.45 13.08
C GLY A 237 22.45 -25.35 12.14
N GLN A 238 22.36 -24.09 12.58
CA GLN A 238 22.89 -22.93 11.86
C GLN A 238 24.04 -22.28 12.62
N ALA A 239 24.88 -21.55 11.90
CA ALA A 239 25.97 -20.75 12.42
C ALA A 239 25.93 -19.36 11.76
N LEU A 240 26.63 -18.38 12.36
CA LEU A 240 26.78 -17.05 11.80
C LEU A 240 28.11 -16.93 11.05
N GLN A 241 28.05 -16.65 9.76
CA GLN A 241 29.24 -16.37 8.93
C GLN A 241 29.67 -14.91 9.07
N LEU A 242 30.98 -14.75 9.30
CA LEU A 242 31.66 -13.48 9.49
C LEU A 242 32.74 -13.26 8.41
N ASN A 243 32.70 -12.10 7.77
CA ASN A 243 33.45 -11.77 6.55
C ASN A 243 34.88 -11.23 6.79
N GLY A 244 35.36 -11.16 8.04
CA GLY A 244 36.70 -10.65 8.35
C GLY A 244 36.92 -9.15 8.15
N THR A 245 35.87 -8.35 7.92
CA THR A 245 35.99 -6.90 7.65
C THR A 245 34.96 -6.05 8.39
N SER A 246 33.69 -6.44 8.42
CA SER A 246 32.59 -5.57 8.90
C SER A 246 31.58 -6.28 9.80
N THR A 247 31.60 -7.62 9.86
CA THR A 247 30.59 -8.43 10.55
C THR A 247 31.05 -8.87 11.92
N PHE A 248 30.14 -8.78 12.90
CA PHE A 248 30.36 -9.14 14.30
C PHE A 248 29.00 -9.15 15.03
N ILE A 249 28.98 -9.67 16.26
CA ILE A 249 27.87 -9.45 17.20
C ILE A 249 28.36 -8.49 18.28
N GLN A 250 27.58 -7.43 18.54
CA GLN A 250 27.81 -6.52 19.66
C GLN A 250 26.73 -6.74 20.73
N VAL A 251 27.15 -7.07 21.95
CA VAL A 251 26.27 -7.17 23.11
C VAL A 251 26.51 -5.94 24.00
N PRO A 252 25.45 -5.16 24.32
CA PRO A 252 25.57 -4.04 25.25
C PRO A 252 26.18 -4.44 26.59
N ASP A 253 26.83 -3.49 27.25
CA ASP A 253 27.40 -3.73 28.57
C ASP A 253 26.31 -4.06 29.63
N ASN A 254 26.66 -4.97 30.54
CA ASN A 254 25.76 -5.49 31.57
C ASN A 254 26.60 -6.12 32.69
N ASN A 255 26.29 -5.80 33.95
CA ASN A 255 27.02 -6.31 35.13
C ASN A 255 27.12 -7.84 35.20
N SER A 256 26.22 -8.59 34.55
CA SER A 256 26.32 -10.06 34.48
C SER A 256 27.52 -10.55 33.65
N LEU A 257 28.03 -9.72 32.73
CA LEU A 257 29.24 -9.95 31.94
C LEU A 257 30.54 -9.58 32.70
N ASP A 258 30.45 -8.97 33.88
CA ASP A 258 31.62 -8.68 34.72
C ASP A 258 31.98 -9.93 35.54
N LEU A 259 32.61 -10.90 34.87
CA LEU A 259 33.01 -12.16 35.47
C LEU A 259 34.09 -11.96 36.54
N GLY A 260 33.89 -12.56 37.71
CA GLY A 260 34.82 -12.44 38.84
C GLY A 260 35.98 -13.43 38.78
N SER A 261 36.47 -13.82 39.96
CA SER A 261 37.59 -14.75 40.11
C SER A 261 37.33 -16.15 39.55
N ALA A 262 36.09 -16.50 39.17
CA ALA A 262 35.77 -17.70 38.42
C ALA A 262 34.87 -17.39 37.23
N GLY A 263 35.05 -18.15 36.15
CA GLY A 263 34.27 -17.98 34.92
C GLY A 263 34.64 -18.99 33.84
N THR A 264 33.82 -19.06 32.79
CA THR A 264 34.12 -19.80 31.55
C THR A 264 33.56 -19.05 30.35
N ILE A 265 34.35 -18.97 29.27
CA ILE A 265 33.91 -18.48 27.96
C ILE A 265 34.20 -19.57 26.92
N GLN A 266 33.28 -19.79 25.98
CA GLN A 266 33.44 -20.80 24.92
C GLN A 266 32.63 -20.49 23.66
N ALA A 267 33.08 -21.03 22.54
CA ALA A 267 32.37 -21.03 21.25
C ALA A 267 32.79 -22.21 20.38
N TYR A 268 31.94 -22.59 19.42
CA TYR A 268 32.37 -23.29 18.22
C TYR A 268 32.80 -22.26 17.17
N VAL A 269 34.01 -22.40 16.62
CA VAL A 269 34.58 -21.45 15.66
C VAL A 269 35.26 -22.18 14.50
N SER A 270 35.10 -21.62 13.29
CA SER A 270 35.82 -21.98 12.08
C SER A 270 36.52 -20.73 11.53
N ILE A 271 37.71 -20.90 10.96
CA ILE A 271 38.52 -19.81 10.38
C ILE A 271 38.78 -20.06 8.89
N SER A 272 38.66 -19.03 8.05
CA SER A 272 38.82 -19.13 6.59
C SER A 272 40.12 -18.52 6.05
N SER A 273 41.00 -18.04 6.92
CA SER A 273 42.31 -17.47 6.58
C SER A 273 43.26 -17.50 7.77
N SER A 274 44.58 -17.54 7.55
CA SER A 274 45.58 -17.42 8.63
C SER A 274 45.92 -15.97 8.93
N ARG A 275 45.29 -15.40 9.96
CA ARG A 275 45.47 -14.04 10.49
C ARG A 275 45.01 -14.01 11.96
N TRP A 276 45.12 -12.86 12.61
CA TRP A 276 44.44 -12.64 13.89
C TRP A 276 42.92 -12.59 13.74
N HIS A 277 42.23 -13.21 14.70
CA HIS A 277 40.78 -13.29 14.79
C HIS A 277 40.32 -13.21 16.26
N GLY A 278 39.60 -12.13 16.62
CA GLY A 278 38.85 -12.09 17.87
C GLY A 278 37.63 -13.01 17.83
N VAL A 279 37.49 -13.93 18.78
CA VAL A 279 36.35 -14.86 18.87
C VAL A 279 35.33 -14.33 19.89
N ILE A 280 35.78 -14.06 21.12
CA ILE A 280 35.01 -13.47 22.22
C ILE A 280 35.89 -12.43 22.91
N ALA A 281 35.40 -11.22 23.19
CA ALA A 281 36.17 -10.21 23.94
C ALA A 281 35.29 -9.28 24.79
N LYS A 282 35.60 -9.15 26.09
CA LYS A 282 35.03 -8.12 26.99
C LYS A 282 36.10 -7.05 27.27
N GLY A 283 35.91 -5.89 26.65
CA GLY A 283 36.95 -4.86 26.53
C GLY A 283 37.64 -4.95 25.16
N ASN A 284 37.47 -3.92 24.34
CA ASN A 284 38.00 -3.85 22.97
C ASN A 284 39.24 -2.93 22.91
N GLN A 285 40.25 -3.21 23.73
CA GLN A 285 41.53 -2.52 23.70
C GLN A 285 42.62 -3.47 23.18
N ASP A 286 43.46 -2.97 22.27
CA ASP A 286 44.67 -3.63 21.74
C ASP A 286 45.76 -3.66 22.83
N SER A 287 45.53 -4.47 23.87
CA SER A 287 46.38 -4.65 25.04
C SER A 287 45.85 -5.80 25.92
N ASP A 288 46.66 -6.83 26.13
CA ASP A 288 46.33 -7.99 26.96
C ASP A 288 45.93 -7.61 28.40
N ALA A 289 46.61 -6.62 28.98
CA ALA A 289 46.37 -6.20 30.36
C ALA A 289 45.11 -5.32 30.51
N ALA A 290 44.67 -4.65 29.44
CA ALA A 290 43.61 -3.62 29.49
C ALA A 290 42.22 -4.11 29.03
N HIS A 291 42.04 -5.43 28.88
CA HIS A 291 40.75 -6.07 28.68
C HIS A 291 40.48 -7.12 29.78
N ALA A 292 39.23 -7.53 29.96
CA ALA A 292 38.86 -8.42 31.08
C ALA A 292 39.15 -9.89 30.76
N TYR A 293 38.59 -10.37 29.65
CA TYR A 293 38.78 -11.74 29.16
C TYR A 293 38.58 -11.78 27.63
N ASN A 294 39.34 -12.65 26.95
CA ASN A 294 39.16 -12.92 25.53
C ASN A 294 39.42 -14.39 25.14
N ILE A 295 38.93 -14.77 23.95
CA ILE A 295 39.44 -15.87 23.14
C ILE A 295 39.79 -15.30 21.76
N GLU A 296 40.95 -15.67 21.24
CA GLU A 296 41.45 -15.30 19.92
C GLU A 296 42.05 -16.49 19.18
N ILE A 297 42.24 -16.36 17.87
CA ILE A 297 43.08 -17.25 17.06
C ILE A 297 44.24 -16.45 16.45
N THR A 298 45.46 -16.96 16.60
CA THR A 298 46.69 -16.34 16.05
C THR A 298 46.84 -16.53 14.53
N PRO A 299 47.76 -15.80 13.87
CA PRO A 299 48.17 -16.08 12.50
C PRO A 299 48.82 -17.46 12.29
N GLN A 300 49.18 -18.18 13.36
CA GLN A 300 49.62 -19.58 13.32
C GLN A 300 48.44 -20.56 13.48
N ASN A 301 47.20 -20.05 13.40
CA ASN A 301 45.94 -20.74 13.63
C ASN A 301 45.83 -21.38 15.04
N THR A 302 46.60 -20.95 16.03
CA THR A 302 46.49 -21.48 17.41
C THR A 302 45.48 -20.66 18.21
N ALA A 303 44.61 -21.33 18.97
CA ALA A 303 43.73 -20.65 19.90
C ALA A 303 44.50 -20.06 21.09
N VAL A 304 44.07 -18.89 21.55
CA VAL A 304 44.60 -18.15 22.70
C VAL A 304 43.46 -17.84 23.66
N CYS A 305 43.73 -17.90 24.96
CA CYS A 305 42.90 -17.29 25.98
C CYS A 305 43.72 -16.27 26.77
N VAL A 306 43.16 -15.08 26.96
CA VAL A 306 43.73 -14.03 27.82
C VAL A 306 42.74 -13.68 28.92
N LEU A 307 43.25 -13.49 30.14
CA LEU A 307 42.56 -12.79 31.22
C LEU A 307 43.40 -11.57 31.62
N GLY A 308 42.78 -10.42 31.85
CA GLY A 308 43.45 -9.19 32.26
C GLY A 308 42.73 -8.48 33.41
N ASN A 309 43.49 -7.80 34.28
CA ASN A 309 42.94 -7.09 35.45
C ASN A 309 43.06 -5.55 35.36
N GLY A 310 43.35 -5.00 34.19
CA GLY A 310 43.58 -3.58 33.97
C GLY A 310 45.04 -3.13 34.18
N SER A 311 45.94 -4.04 34.56
CA SER A 311 47.37 -3.72 34.79
C SER A 311 48.33 -4.89 34.49
N ALA A 312 47.85 -6.13 34.57
CA ALA A 312 48.57 -7.35 34.21
C ALA A 312 47.61 -8.34 33.54
N SER A 313 48.17 -9.32 32.83
CA SER A 313 47.42 -10.38 32.17
C SER A 313 48.05 -11.76 32.38
N VAL A 314 47.28 -12.80 32.07
CA VAL A 314 47.76 -14.17 31.87
C VAL A 314 47.24 -14.68 30.52
N THR A 315 48.15 -15.23 29.71
CA THR A 315 47.87 -15.62 28.32
C THR A 315 48.24 -17.08 28.10
N LEU A 316 47.30 -17.91 27.65
CA LEU A 316 47.49 -19.33 27.34
C LEU A 316 47.36 -19.56 25.85
N ASN A 317 48.34 -20.25 25.28
CA ASN A 317 48.35 -20.63 23.86
C ASN A 317 48.05 -22.12 23.72
N SER A 318 47.26 -22.49 22.71
CA SER A 318 47.08 -23.86 22.26
C SER A 318 48.36 -24.40 21.64
N SER A 319 48.71 -25.64 21.97
CA SER A 319 49.78 -26.40 21.30
C SER A 319 49.33 -27.03 19.97
N GLN A 320 48.02 -26.98 19.66
CA GLN A 320 47.45 -27.40 18.39
C GLN A 320 46.96 -26.19 17.56
N ALA A 321 47.28 -26.22 16.28
CA ALA A 321 46.73 -25.31 15.28
C ALA A 321 45.39 -25.83 14.72
N LEU A 322 44.47 -24.92 14.46
CA LEU A 322 43.17 -25.19 13.85
C LEU A 322 43.31 -25.28 12.32
N GLY A 323 42.66 -26.27 11.72
CA GLY A 323 42.48 -26.35 10.27
C GLY A 323 41.54 -25.27 9.75
N LEU A 324 41.80 -24.76 8.55
CA LEU A 324 40.90 -23.81 7.89
C LEU A 324 39.57 -24.48 7.51
N ASN A 325 38.48 -23.72 7.54
CA ASN A 325 37.11 -24.13 7.19
C ASN A 325 36.65 -25.40 7.93
N THR A 326 37.13 -25.60 9.15
CA THR A 326 36.79 -26.71 10.04
C THR A 326 36.34 -26.12 11.38
N PHE A 327 35.21 -26.57 11.91
CA PHE A 327 34.74 -26.15 13.22
C PHE A 327 35.55 -26.81 14.34
N TYR A 328 36.00 -25.99 15.29
CA TYR A 328 36.59 -26.41 16.55
C TYR A 328 35.83 -25.77 17.71
N HIS A 329 35.61 -26.54 18.78
CA HIS A 329 35.17 -25.98 20.04
C HIS A 329 36.38 -25.45 20.81
N VAL A 330 36.34 -24.19 21.23
CA VAL A 330 37.37 -23.55 22.06
C VAL A 330 36.73 -23.05 23.34
N ALA A 331 37.32 -23.39 24.48
CA ALA A 331 36.86 -22.89 25.78
C ALA A 331 38.02 -22.46 26.68
N CYS A 332 37.79 -21.40 27.44
CA CYS A 332 38.69 -20.97 28.51
C CYS A 332 37.94 -20.88 29.84
N ALA A 333 38.44 -21.56 30.88
CA ALA A 333 37.84 -21.61 32.20
C ALA A 333 38.86 -21.28 33.30
N TRP A 334 38.44 -20.52 34.31
CA TRP A 334 39.28 -20.13 35.45
C TRP A 334 38.53 -20.22 36.79
N ASP A 335 39.29 -20.51 37.85
CA ASP A 335 38.80 -20.74 39.22
C ASP A 335 39.50 -19.86 40.29
N GLY A 336 40.24 -18.83 39.84
CA GLY A 336 40.90 -17.85 40.71
C GLY A 336 42.28 -18.27 41.20
N ALA A 337 42.67 -19.53 40.97
CA ALA A 337 44.03 -20.04 41.19
C ALA A 337 44.63 -20.63 39.90
N THR A 338 43.80 -21.08 38.97
CA THR A 338 44.17 -21.71 37.70
C THR A 338 43.36 -21.09 36.56
N VAL A 339 43.95 -21.08 35.36
CA VAL A 339 43.24 -20.89 34.09
C VAL A 339 43.57 -22.06 33.17
N ARG A 340 42.60 -22.48 32.36
CA ARG A 340 42.63 -23.71 31.55
C ARG A 340 42.06 -23.44 30.17
N LEU A 341 42.78 -23.86 29.13
CA LEU A 341 42.40 -23.76 27.73
C LEU A 341 42.08 -25.15 27.17
N TYR A 342 40.91 -25.27 26.54
CA TYR A 342 40.38 -26.50 25.97
C TYR A 342 40.18 -26.35 24.46
N LEU A 343 40.39 -27.44 23.73
CA LEU A 343 40.09 -27.58 22.30
C LEU A 343 39.33 -28.89 22.07
N ASN A 344 38.20 -28.83 21.37
CA ASN A 344 37.29 -29.97 21.17
C ASN A 344 36.97 -30.71 22.49
N GLY A 345 36.76 -29.92 23.55
CA GLY A 345 36.45 -30.42 24.90
C GLY A 345 37.61 -31.09 25.63
N GLN A 346 38.81 -31.19 25.06
CA GLN A 346 40.00 -31.74 25.74
C GLN A 346 40.85 -30.61 26.32
N LEU A 347 41.37 -30.78 27.53
CA LEU A 347 42.32 -29.83 28.14
C LEU A 347 43.64 -29.84 27.35
N ILE A 348 44.02 -28.69 26.78
CA ILE A 348 45.25 -28.53 25.99
C ILE A 348 46.34 -27.82 26.78
N ASN A 349 45.99 -26.84 27.61
CA ASN A 349 46.96 -26.07 28.38
C ASN A 349 46.36 -25.57 29.70
N SER A 350 47.19 -25.38 30.72
CA SER A 350 46.79 -24.81 32.02
C SER A 350 47.97 -24.18 32.74
N THR A 351 47.73 -23.11 33.51
CA THR A 351 48.72 -22.55 34.42
C THR A 351 48.08 -21.98 35.68
N SER A 352 48.89 -21.85 36.73
CA SER A 352 48.54 -21.08 37.94
C SER A 352 48.47 -19.59 37.62
N GLN A 353 47.49 -18.89 38.18
CA GLN A 353 47.26 -17.46 37.97
C GLN A 353 46.61 -16.80 39.20
N ASN A 354 46.73 -15.48 39.30
CA ASN A 354 46.07 -14.64 40.32
C ASN A 354 45.33 -13.42 39.72
N ILE A 355 45.04 -13.48 38.42
CA ILE A 355 44.27 -12.48 37.67
C ILE A 355 42.78 -12.72 37.90
N THR A 356 42.12 -11.75 38.52
CA THR A 356 40.66 -11.61 38.44
C THR A 356 40.36 -10.64 37.30
N PRO A 357 39.58 -11.03 36.28
CA PRO A 357 39.10 -10.13 35.24
C PRO A 357 38.46 -8.87 35.84
N PHE A 358 38.81 -7.69 35.32
CA PHE A 358 38.29 -6.44 35.86
C PHE A 358 36.95 -6.04 35.23
N SER A 359 35.99 -5.66 36.08
CA SER A 359 34.71 -5.09 35.65
C SER A 359 34.93 -3.81 34.85
N ASN A 360 34.23 -3.64 33.73
CA ASN A 360 34.39 -2.47 32.87
C ASN A 360 33.15 -2.21 32.01
N SER A 361 32.91 -0.96 31.65
CA SER A 361 31.73 -0.55 30.87
C SER A 361 31.85 -0.75 29.36
N SER A 362 32.80 -1.57 28.88
CA SER A 362 32.92 -1.86 27.45
C SER A 362 31.91 -2.93 27.02
N PRO A 363 31.29 -2.82 25.83
CA PRO A 363 30.50 -3.89 25.24
C PRO A 363 31.28 -5.21 25.14
N LEU A 364 30.55 -6.32 25.14
CA LEU A 364 31.08 -7.62 24.74
C LEU A 364 30.98 -7.74 23.21
N TYR A 365 32.08 -8.17 22.58
CA TYR A 365 32.14 -8.42 21.15
C TYR A 365 32.33 -9.91 20.88
N ILE A 366 31.57 -10.43 19.91
CA ILE A 366 31.75 -11.76 19.33
C ILE A 366 32.21 -11.56 17.88
N GLY A 367 33.35 -12.16 17.50
CA GLY A 367 33.94 -12.01 16.17
C GLY A 367 34.82 -10.76 15.95
N GLN A 368 35.20 -10.05 17.02
CA GLN A 368 35.99 -8.81 16.97
C GLN A 368 36.85 -8.62 18.24
N TRP A 369 38.09 -8.16 18.05
CA TRP A 369 38.97 -7.61 19.10
C TRP A 369 39.86 -6.47 18.54
N GLY A 370 40.76 -5.91 19.36
CA GLY A 370 41.88 -5.07 18.92
C GLY A 370 41.52 -3.70 18.33
N ASN A 371 40.56 -2.95 18.91
CA ASN A 371 40.09 -1.66 18.35
C ASN A 371 39.67 -1.77 16.87
N ASP A 372 38.89 -2.80 16.54
CA ASP A 372 38.45 -3.18 15.17
C ASP A 372 39.50 -3.89 14.30
N GLY A 373 40.75 -4.06 14.75
CA GLY A 373 41.80 -4.76 13.98
C GLY A 373 41.47 -6.23 13.68
N ASP A 374 41.03 -6.97 14.70
CA ASP A 374 41.03 -8.43 14.66
C ASP A 374 39.63 -9.01 14.47
N ARG A 375 39.14 -8.86 13.24
CA ARG A 375 37.85 -9.41 12.80
C ARG A 375 37.95 -10.90 12.46
N LEU A 376 36.99 -11.69 12.95
CA LEU A 376 36.85 -13.10 12.56
C LEU A 376 36.42 -13.20 11.09
N HIS A 377 37.19 -13.97 10.32
CA HIS A 377 36.88 -14.38 8.95
C HIS A 377 36.63 -15.89 8.97
N GLY A 378 35.37 -16.31 8.87
CA GLY A 378 34.96 -17.68 9.11
C GLY A 378 33.56 -17.74 9.71
N GLU A 379 33.30 -18.69 10.60
CA GLU A 379 31.95 -19.01 11.08
C GLU A 379 31.96 -19.26 12.59
N ILE A 380 30.88 -18.89 13.28
CA ILE A 380 30.75 -19.04 14.73
C ILE A 380 29.37 -19.59 15.14
N ASP A 381 29.36 -20.48 16.13
CA ASP A 381 28.20 -21.20 16.65
C ASP A 381 28.36 -21.43 18.18
N GLU A 382 27.27 -21.77 18.88
CA GLU A 382 27.24 -22.22 20.29
C GLU A 382 28.09 -21.36 21.27
N VAL A 383 27.90 -20.03 21.24
CA VAL A 383 28.65 -19.10 22.09
C VAL A 383 28.05 -19.07 23.49
N LYS A 384 28.84 -19.42 24.51
CA LYS A 384 28.38 -19.50 25.91
C LYS A 384 29.35 -18.83 26.88
N ILE A 385 28.78 -18.16 27.88
CA ILE A 385 29.52 -17.56 29.01
C ILE A 385 28.92 -18.06 30.32
N TYR A 386 29.76 -18.41 31.28
CA TYR A 386 29.37 -18.80 32.64
C TYR A 386 30.14 -18.00 33.70
N ASN A 387 29.50 -17.72 34.83
CA ASN A 387 30.11 -17.06 36.00
C ASN A 387 30.78 -18.04 36.99
N TYR A 388 31.12 -19.24 36.52
CA TYR A 388 31.86 -20.26 37.26
C TYR A 388 32.80 -21.03 36.31
N SER A 389 33.82 -21.69 36.89
CA SER A 389 34.67 -22.62 36.13
C SER A 389 33.88 -23.89 35.79
N ARG A 390 33.57 -24.11 34.51
CA ARG A 390 33.06 -25.39 34.02
C ARG A 390 34.10 -26.48 34.23
N SER A 391 33.66 -27.69 34.55
CA SER A 391 34.54 -28.85 34.69
C SER A 391 34.84 -29.53 33.34
N GLN A 392 35.90 -30.33 33.29
CA GLN A 392 36.30 -31.15 32.13
C GLN A 392 35.11 -31.92 31.51
N ALA A 393 34.30 -32.59 32.34
CA ALA A 393 33.15 -33.38 31.90
C ALA A 393 31.98 -32.50 31.40
N GLN A 394 31.79 -31.31 31.99
CA GLN A 394 30.79 -30.34 31.55
C GLN A 394 31.15 -29.76 30.16
N ILE A 395 32.41 -29.40 29.96
CA ILE A 395 32.91 -28.89 28.66
C ILE A 395 32.82 -30.00 27.59
N GLN A 396 33.14 -31.25 27.92
CA GLN A 396 32.94 -32.40 27.02
C GLN A 396 31.46 -32.64 26.70
N SER A 397 30.54 -32.40 27.64
CA SER A 397 29.10 -32.49 27.39
C SER A 397 28.68 -31.52 26.30
N ASP A 398 29.09 -30.24 26.41
CA ASP A 398 28.76 -29.19 25.43
C ASP A 398 29.22 -29.57 24.02
N VAL A 399 30.38 -30.21 23.89
CA VAL A 399 30.93 -30.71 22.61
C VAL A 399 30.13 -31.88 22.05
N SER A 400 29.57 -32.72 22.90
CA SER A 400 28.87 -33.95 22.49
C SER A 400 27.40 -33.76 22.11
N SER A 401 26.74 -32.70 22.60
CA SER A 401 25.29 -32.49 22.43
C SER A 401 24.89 -31.15 21.83
N GLY A 402 25.76 -30.13 21.88
CA GLY A 402 25.34 -28.73 21.77
C GLY A 402 24.31 -28.35 22.85
N ASP A 403 23.76 -27.13 22.81
CA ASP A 403 22.47 -26.81 23.42
C ASP A 403 21.33 -26.98 22.41
N LEU A 404 21.00 -28.25 22.11
CA LEU A 404 19.65 -28.56 21.62
C LEU A 404 18.57 -28.21 22.68
N GLY A 405 18.96 -27.85 23.89
CA GLY A 405 18.08 -27.36 24.95
C GLY A 405 17.10 -28.44 25.45
N PRO A 406 16.08 -28.04 26.22
CA PRO A 406 15.04 -28.97 26.68
C PRO A 406 14.22 -29.49 25.48
N GLY A 407 13.77 -30.74 25.56
CA GLY A 407 12.94 -31.41 24.54
C GLY A 407 11.87 -30.51 23.94
N ARG A 408 11.92 -30.34 22.61
CA ARG A 408 11.12 -29.37 21.86
C ARG A 408 10.42 -30.05 20.69
N LEU A 409 9.12 -29.84 20.58
CA LEU A 409 8.31 -30.37 19.49
C LEU A 409 8.45 -29.47 18.24
N SER A 410 8.76 -30.08 17.10
CA SER A 410 8.60 -29.47 15.78
C SER A 410 7.50 -30.21 15.03
N ILE A 411 6.70 -29.49 14.24
CA ILE A 411 5.61 -30.05 13.44
C ILE A 411 5.74 -29.52 12.01
N ASP A 412 5.84 -30.44 11.04
CA ASP A 412 5.95 -30.15 9.60
C ASP A 412 4.88 -30.93 8.81
N PRO A 413 4.14 -30.35 7.85
CA PRO A 413 4.20 -28.96 7.41
C PRO A 413 3.67 -27.99 8.47
N SER A 414 4.16 -26.75 8.43
CA SER A 414 3.70 -25.66 9.30
C SER A 414 2.31 -25.08 8.90
N GLY A 415 1.63 -25.69 7.94
CA GLY A 415 0.35 -25.22 7.38
C GLY A 415 -0.89 -25.96 7.92
N SER A 416 -1.99 -25.23 8.02
CA SER A 416 -3.33 -25.76 8.30
C SER A 416 -3.87 -26.70 7.20
N LEU A 417 -4.79 -27.60 7.56
CA LEU A 417 -5.55 -28.41 6.58
C LEU A 417 -6.66 -27.54 5.98
N TYR A 418 -6.81 -27.59 4.66
CA TYR A 418 -7.91 -26.94 3.93
C TYR A 418 -8.61 -28.01 3.09
N ALA A 419 -9.91 -28.20 3.27
CA ALA A 419 -10.70 -29.25 2.64
C ALA A 419 -12.03 -28.71 2.10
N THR A 420 -12.50 -29.29 0.99
CA THR A 420 -13.51 -28.66 0.13
C THR A 420 -14.44 -29.61 -0.57
N GLY A 421 -15.74 -29.31 -0.62
CA GLY A 421 -16.68 -30.16 -1.33
C GLY A 421 -18.08 -29.58 -1.41
N PRO A 422 -18.93 -30.12 -2.29
CA PRO A 422 -20.36 -29.81 -2.29
C PRO A 422 -21.01 -30.26 -0.97
N SER A 423 -22.22 -29.78 -0.69
CA SER A 423 -23.05 -30.34 0.39
C SER A 423 -23.19 -31.86 0.21
N GLY A 424 -23.00 -32.62 1.30
CA GLY A 424 -22.93 -34.09 1.27
C GLY A 424 -21.55 -34.69 0.91
N GLY A 425 -20.56 -33.87 0.51
CA GLY A 425 -19.23 -34.34 0.10
C GLY A 425 -19.18 -34.91 -1.33
N PRO A 426 -18.03 -35.44 -1.79
CA PRO A 426 -16.79 -35.68 -1.03
C PRO A 426 -15.98 -34.38 -0.81
N PHE A 427 -15.15 -34.40 0.23
CA PHE A 427 -14.25 -33.28 0.58
C PHE A 427 -12.82 -33.55 0.12
N SER A 428 -12.15 -32.57 -0.48
CA SER A 428 -10.81 -32.68 -1.05
C SER A 428 -9.91 -31.48 -0.68
N PRO A 429 -8.63 -31.69 -0.34
CA PRO A 429 -8.10 -32.97 0.16
C PRO A 429 -8.88 -33.44 1.39
N ASN A 430 -9.11 -34.74 1.52
CA ASN A 430 -9.81 -35.30 2.69
C ASN A 430 -8.90 -35.45 3.92
N SER A 431 -7.59 -35.22 3.78
CA SER A 431 -6.60 -35.45 4.82
C SER A 431 -5.27 -34.73 4.54
N ALA A 432 -4.47 -34.54 5.58
CA ALA A 432 -3.08 -34.09 5.52
C ALA A 432 -2.22 -34.86 6.53
N GLN A 433 -0.98 -35.16 6.17
CA GLN A 433 0.02 -35.73 7.07
C GLN A 433 0.89 -34.63 7.68
N TYR A 434 1.26 -34.84 8.94
CA TYR A 434 2.15 -34.03 9.73
C TYR A 434 3.21 -34.92 10.38
N THR A 435 4.47 -34.53 10.31
CA THR A 435 5.59 -35.17 11.00
C THR A 435 5.90 -34.36 12.24
N LEU A 436 5.80 -35.02 13.40
CA LEU A 436 6.22 -34.50 14.68
C LEU A 436 7.67 -34.94 14.91
N THR A 437 8.57 -34.01 15.20
CA THR A 437 9.99 -34.30 15.47
C THR A 437 10.40 -33.68 16.80
N ASN A 438 11.14 -34.42 17.62
CA ASN A 438 11.79 -33.84 18.79
C ASN A 438 13.15 -33.26 18.39
N THR A 439 13.24 -31.93 18.35
CA THR A 439 14.47 -31.20 18.00
C THR A 439 15.29 -30.81 19.25
N GLY A 440 14.88 -31.25 20.45
CA GLY A 440 15.57 -30.91 21.69
C GLY A 440 16.33 -32.09 22.32
N GLY A 441 17.21 -31.77 23.27
CA GLY A 441 18.14 -32.72 23.92
C GLY A 441 17.53 -33.67 24.95
N THR A 442 16.22 -33.61 25.23
CA THR A 442 15.52 -34.55 26.12
C THR A 442 14.22 -35.10 25.49
N PRO A 443 13.71 -36.27 25.92
CA PRO A 443 12.49 -36.85 25.34
C PRO A 443 11.24 -35.97 25.52
N VAL A 444 10.39 -35.95 24.50
CA VAL A 444 9.15 -35.16 24.44
C VAL A 444 7.93 -36.08 24.51
N ASN A 445 7.15 -35.96 25.57
CA ASN A 445 5.78 -36.45 25.59
C ASN A 445 4.89 -35.46 24.85
N TYR A 446 3.94 -35.96 24.05
CA TYR A 446 2.99 -35.11 23.33
C TYR A 446 1.55 -35.62 23.46
N SER A 447 0.61 -34.69 23.27
CA SER A 447 -0.81 -34.98 23.05
C SER A 447 -1.36 -34.16 21.89
N ILE A 448 -2.44 -34.66 21.27
CA ILE A 448 -3.10 -34.03 20.13
C ILE A 448 -4.61 -34.07 20.37
N THR A 449 -5.24 -32.89 20.38
CA THR A 449 -6.70 -32.74 20.58
C THR A 449 -7.34 -32.03 19.39
N LYS A 450 -8.66 -32.18 19.25
CA LYS A 450 -9.46 -31.54 18.17
C LYS A 450 -10.70 -30.86 18.75
N SER A 451 -11.12 -29.73 18.20
CA SER A 451 -12.33 -29.03 18.66
C SER A 451 -13.62 -29.48 17.97
N GLN A 452 -13.55 -30.14 16.81
CA GLN A 452 -14.71 -30.51 15.99
C GLN A 452 -14.91 -32.02 15.82
N SER A 453 -16.18 -32.43 15.70
CA SER A 453 -16.57 -33.82 15.49
C SER A 453 -16.19 -34.34 14.10
N TRP A 454 -16.28 -33.49 13.07
CA TRP A 454 -15.98 -33.81 11.66
C TRP A 454 -14.48 -34.00 11.35
N ILE A 455 -13.58 -33.75 12.31
CA ILE A 455 -12.15 -34.04 12.22
C ILE A 455 -11.87 -35.44 12.79
N SER A 456 -10.94 -36.19 12.20
CA SER A 456 -10.32 -37.40 12.76
C SER A 456 -8.81 -37.23 12.86
N LEU A 457 -8.20 -37.85 13.87
CA LEU A 457 -6.75 -37.87 14.11
C LEU A 457 -6.27 -39.32 14.13
N SER A 458 -5.16 -39.64 13.47
CA SER A 458 -4.61 -41.00 13.48
C SER A 458 -3.92 -41.39 14.80
N GLN A 459 -3.52 -40.40 15.60
CA GLN A 459 -2.95 -40.53 16.93
C GLN A 459 -3.35 -39.34 17.80
N THR A 460 -3.38 -39.53 19.12
CA THR A 460 -3.75 -38.49 20.11
C THR A 460 -2.72 -38.27 21.21
N SER A 461 -1.67 -39.10 21.30
CA SER A 461 -0.55 -38.93 22.22
C SER A 461 0.62 -39.86 21.88
N GLY A 462 1.78 -39.60 22.48
CA GLY A 462 2.97 -40.46 22.37
C GLY A 462 4.20 -39.86 23.05
N THR A 463 5.36 -40.50 22.86
CA THR A 463 6.66 -40.03 23.35
C THR A 463 7.69 -40.11 22.22
N LEU A 464 8.41 -39.01 21.98
CA LEU A 464 9.53 -38.92 21.04
C LEU A 464 10.86 -38.93 21.80
N ALA A 465 11.75 -39.86 21.45
CA ALA A 465 13.14 -39.82 21.87
C ALA A 465 13.86 -38.57 21.31
N VAL A 466 15.09 -38.31 21.73
CA VAL A 466 15.94 -37.24 21.15
C VAL A 466 16.15 -37.51 19.66
N GLY A 467 15.85 -36.53 18.79
CA GLY A 467 15.85 -36.68 17.33
C GLY A 467 14.72 -37.58 16.76
N GLY A 468 13.89 -38.17 17.62
CA GLY A 468 12.80 -39.06 17.22
C GLY A 468 11.69 -38.34 16.46
N SER A 469 11.10 -39.01 15.48
CA SER A 469 10.01 -38.48 14.66
C SER A 469 8.83 -39.44 14.53
N GLN A 470 7.61 -38.90 14.38
CA GLN A 470 6.36 -39.66 14.24
C GLN A 470 5.41 -38.97 13.25
N GLY A 471 4.87 -39.73 12.29
CA GLY A 471 3.82 -39.25 11.37
C GLY A 471 2.42 -39.33 11.99
N VAL A 472 1.62 -38.28 11.82
CA VAL A 472 0.22 -38.17 12.24
C VAL A 472 -0.61 -37.65 11.08
N THR A 473 -1.79 -38.24 10.85
CA THR A 473 -2.73 -37.79 9.81
C THR A 473 -3.92 -37.09 10.45
N ILE A 474 -4.25 -35.89 9.97
CA ILE A 474 -5.52 -35.20 10.22
C ILE A 474 -6.43 -35.48 9.03
N SER A 475 -7.68 -35.88 9.27
CA SER A 475 -8.64 -36.20 8.19
C SER A 475 -10.03 -35.59 8.44
N ILE A 476 -10.74 -35.32 7.36
CA ILE A 476 -12.18 -35.01 7.36
C ILE A 476 -12.95 -36.34 7.34
N ASN A 477 -13.87 -36.53 8.28
CA ASN A 477 -14.69 -37.75 8.38
C ASN A 477 -16.13 -37.51 7.89
N GLY A 478 -16.92 -38.59 7.78
CA GLY A 478 -18.29 -38.54 7.25
C GLY A 478 -19.27 -37.64 8.02
N GLY A 479 -18.94 -37.20 9.24
CA GLY A 479 -19.72 -36.18 9.95
C GLY A 479 -19.75 -34.82 9.22
N ALA A 480 -18.77 -34.54 8.36
CA ALA A 480 -18.75 -33.38 7.48
C ALA A 480 -19.91 -33.38 6.46
N ASN A 481 -20.40 -34.55 6.05
CA ASN A 481 -21.45 -34.66 5.02
C ASN A 481 -22.81 -34.12 5.49
N ALA A 482 -23.01 -33.96 6.80
CA ALA A 482 -24.24 -33.44 7.41
C ALA A 482 -24.20 -31.92 7.65
N LEU A 483 -23.11 -31.25 7.27
CA LEU A 483 -22.97 -29.79 7.41
C LEU A 483 -23.70 -29.06 6.27
N ALA A 484 -24.25 -27.89 6.59
CA ALA A 484 -24.87 -27.00 5.62
C ALA A 484 -23.78 -26.26 4.79
N ASP A 485 -24.18 -25.57 3.73
CA ASP A 485 -23.25 -24.72 2.97
C ASP A 485 -22.66 -23.61 3.87
N GLY A 486 -21.34 -23.50 3.89
CA GLY A 486 -20.63 -22.62 4.81
C GLY A 486 -19.12 -22.90 4.91
N LEU A 487 -18.43 -22.10 5.72
CA LEU A 487 -17.05 -22.32 6.11
C LEU A 487 -17.00 -22.74 7.58
N TYR A 488 -16.41 -23.90 7.85
CA TYR A 488 -16.24 -24.46 9.18
C TYR A 488 -14.77 -24.46 9.57
N GLU A 489 -14.51 -24.17 10.84
CA GLU A 489 -13.17 -24.16 11.42
C GLU A 489 -13.12 -25.13 12.61
N GLY A 490 -12.05 -25.91 12.69
CA GLY A 490 -11.78 -26.77 13.83
C GLY A 490 -10.30 -26.77 14.19
N ALA A 491 -10.00 -26.36 15.41
CA ALA A 491 -8.65 -26.36 15.94
C ALA A 491 -8.18 -27.80 16.19
N VAL A 492 -6.91 -28.06 15.86
CA VAL A 492 -6.15 -29.25 16.23
C VAL A 492 -4.91 -28.80 16.99
N THR A 493 -4.87 -29.10 18.29
CA THR A 493 -3.83 -28.64 19.20
C THR A 493 -2.82 -29.74 19.44
N PHE A 494 -1.57 -29.52 19.03
CA PHE A 494 -0.42 -30.35 19.34
C PHE A 494 0.28 -29.77 20.56
N SER A 495 0.28 -30.51 21.66
CA SER A 495 0.88 -30.09 22.94
C SER A 495 2.10 -30.93 23.23
N ASN A 496 3.25 -30.29 23.48
CA ASN A 496 4.36 -30.90 24.20
C ASN A 496 3.97 -30.94 25.70
N THR A 497 3.62 -32.11 26.20
CA THR A 497 3.18 -32.30 27.59
C THR A 497 4.34 -32.47 28.58
N THR A 498 5.59 -32.55 28.11
CA THR A 498 6.78 -32.50 28.98
C THR A 498 6.99 -31.08 29.52
N ASN A 499 6.95 -30.05 28.67
CA ASN A 499 7.35 -28.69 29.04
C ASN A 499 6.67 -27.56 28.23
N GLY A 500 5.73 -27.87 27.34
CA GLY A 500 5.07 -26.90 26.45
C GLY A 500 5.89 -26.45 25.24
N SER A 501 7.20 -26.70 25.18
CA SER A 501 8.10 -26.19 24.13
C SER A 501 7.76 -26.74 22.75
N GLY A 502 7.41 -25.86 21.82
CA GLY A 502 7.02 -26.22 20.46
C GLY A 502 5.57 -26.66 20.28
N SER A 503 4.74 -26.56 21.33
CA SER A 503 3.29 -26.76 21.21
C SER A 503 2.68 -25.75 20.22
N ARG A 504 1.75 -26.20 19.37
CA ARG A 504 1.06 -25.33 18.39
C ARG A 504 -0.38 -25.77 18.18
N VAL A 505 -1.23 -24.79 17.87
CA VAL A 505 -2.57 -25.01 17.33
C VAL A 505 -2.51 -24.82 15.82
N PHE A 506 -3.02 -25.80 15.07
CA PHE A 506 -3.33 -25.69 13.65
C PHE A 506 -4.84 -25.67 13.49
N ASN A 507 -5.34 -25.13 12.39
CA ASN A 507 -6.76 -25.22 12.09
C ASN A 507 -6.96 -26.21 10.93
N ALA A 508 -8.06 -26.96 10.97
CA ALA A 508 -8.67 -27.51 9.78
C ALA A 508 -9.77 -26.54 9.35
N TYR A 509 -9.76 -26.16 8.07
CA TYR A 509 -10.82 -25.40 7.42
C TYR A 509 -11.56 -26.32 6.47
N LEU A 510 -12.88 -26.33 6.59
CA LEU A 510 -13.77 -27.13 5.77
C LEU A 510 -14.79 -26.20 5.09
N GLY A 511 -14.64 -26.02 3.78
CA GLY A 511 -15.63 -25.33 2.96
C GLY A 511 -16.64 -26.33 2.41
N VAL A 512 -17.92 -26.07 2.69
CA VAL A 512 -19.06 -26.85 2.20
C VAL A 512 -19.86 -25.97 1.23
N GLY A 513 -20.12 -26.48 0.03
CA GLY A 513 -20.80 -25.75 -1.04
C GLY A 513 -19.85 -24.96 -1.95
N ASN A 514 -20.43 -24.12 -2.82
CA ASN A 514 -19.72 -23.44 -3.91
C ASN A 514 -18.87 -22.23 -3.44
N GLY A 515 -17.69 -22.49 -2.90
CA GLY A 515 -16.70 -21.43 -2.57
C GLY A 515 -15.53 -21.90 -1.72
N ALA A 516 -15.21 -23.19 -1.79
CA ALA A 516 -14.33 -23.86 -0.83
C ALA A 516 -12.85 -23.90 -1.28
N ALA A 517 -11.93 -23.79 -0.31
CA ALA A 517 -10.45 -23.68 -0.41
C ALA A 517 -9.66 -24.87 -1.07
N GLY A 518 -9.74 -25.05 -2.40
CA GLY A 518 -8.97 -26.09 -3.13
C GLY A 518 -7.45 -25.81 -3.15
N GLN A 519 -6.64 -26.65 -3.80
CA GLN A 519 -5.20 -26.37 -4.00
C GLN A 519 -4.94 -25.94 -5.45
N CYS A 520 -4.48 -24.70 -5.65
CA CYS A 520 -4.20 -24.12 -6.96
C CYS A 520 -2.72 -23.79 -7.13
N ALA A 521 -2.09 -24.29 -8.20
CA ALA A 521 -0.81 -23.75 -8.68
C ALA A 521 -0.99 -22.49 -9.55
N SER A 522 -2.22 -22.19 -10.00
CA SER A 522 -2.58 -20.98 -10.73
C SER A 522 -4.06 -20.65 -10.57
N LEU A 523 -4.42 -19.36 -10.69
CA LEU A 523 -5.80 -18.90 -10.79
C LEU A 523 -6.05 -18.38 -12.21
N SER A 524 -7.21 -18.67 -12.80
CA SER A 524 -7.59 -18.19 -14.14
C SER A 524 -8.99 -17.62 -14.17
N GLN A 525 -9.17 -16.47 -14.82
CA GLN A 525 -10.47 -15.85 -15.11
C GLN A 525 -10.37 -14.91 -16.32
N TYR A 526 -11.43 -14.85 -17.14
CA TYR A 526 -11.55 -13.98 -18.33
C TYR A 526 -10.35 -14.02 -19.32
N GLY A 527 -9.69 -15.18 -19.42
CA GLY A 527 -8.51 -15.36 -20.29
C GLY A 527 -7.20 -14.79 -19.74
N MET A 528 -7.19 -14.38 -18.47
CA MET A 528 -5.99 -14.05 -17.70
C MET A 528 -5.69 -15.16 -16.70
N THR A 529 -4.41 -15.43 -16.44
CA THR A 529 -3.93 -16.44 -15.49
C THR A 529 -2.78 -15.90 -14.67
N VAL A 530 -2.82 -16.09 -13.35
CA VAL A 530 -1.68 -15.88 -12.44
C VAL A 530 -1.21 -17.22 -11.91
N SER A 531 0.10 -17.49 -11.97
CA SER A 531 0.70 -18.76 -11.54
C SER A 531 1.67 -18.57 -10.40
N PHE A 532 1.77 -19.57 -9.53
CA PHE A 532 2.60 -19.54 -8.33
C PHE A 532 3.74 -20.57 -8.39
N ASP A 533 4.72 -20.43 -7.50
CA ASP A 533 5.88 -21.35 -7.37
C ASP A 533 5.49 -22.77 -6.93
N ARG A 534 4.37 -22.91 -6.23
CA ARG A 534 3.78 -24.18 -5.77
C ARG A 534 2.26 -24.08 -5.65
N PRO A 535 1.53 -25.18 -5.38
CA PRO A 535 0.12 -25.10 -4.99
C PRO A 535 -0.09 -24.33 -3.68
N TYR A 536 -1.19 -23.56 -3.65
CA TYR A 536 -1.69 -22.84 -2.47
C TYR A 536 -3.20 -23.06 -2.29
N PRO A 537 -3.72 -22.98 -1.05
CA PRO A 537 -5.16 -22.96 -0.83
C PRO A 537 -5.84 -21.80 -1.59
N CYS A 538 -6.92 -22.06 -2.31
CA CYS A 538 -7.54 -21.14 -3.25
C CYS A 538 -9.06 -21.34 -3.36
N GLY A 539 -9.80 -20.33 -3.80
CA GLY A 539 -11.23 -20.48 -4.00
C GLY A 539 -11.82 -19.31 -4.77
N GLU A 540 -13.12 -19.13 -4.59
CA GLU A 540 -13.91 -18.12 -5.29
C GLU A 540 -14.72 -17.28 -4.30
N PHE A 541 -14.94 -16.00 -4.64
CA PHE A 541 -15.97 -15.16 -4.03
C PHE A 541 -17.34 -15.49 -4.66
N PHE A 542 -18.43 -14.95 -4.12
CA PHE A 542 -19.80 -15.27 -4.58
C PHE A 542 -20.02 -15.01 -6.09
N ASN A 543 -19.30 -14.05 -6.68
CA ASN A 543 -19.39 -13.67 -8.10
C ASN A 543 -18.51 -14.53 -9.02
N GLY A 544 -17.68 -15.41 -8.46
CA GLY A 544 -16.72 -16.24 -9.20
C GLY A 544 -15.32 -15.63 -9.34
N ASP A 545 -15.07 -14.42 -8.82
CA ASP A 545 -13.72 -13.85 -8.75
C ASP A 545 -12.82 -14.74 -7.88
N LYS A 546 -11.56 -14.95 -8.28
CA LYS A 546 -10.68 -15.92 -7.62
C LYS A 546 -9.87 -15.33 -6.47
N TRP A 547 -9.63 -16.16 -5.45
CA TRP A 547 -8.69 -15.88 -4.36
C TRP A 547 -7.71 -17.00 -4.08
N VAL A 548 -6.60 -16.67 -3.41
CA VAL A 548 -5.56 -17.58 -2.91
C VAL A 548 -5.12 -17.15 -1.51
N LEU A 549 -4.75 -18.09 -0.64
CA LEU A 549 -4.20 -17.78 0.68
C LEU A 549 -2.71 -17.50 0.58
N GLY A 550 -2.31 -16.33 1.09
CA GLY A 550 -0.95 -15.84 1.03
C GLY A 550 -0.15 -15.93 2.34
N PRO A 551 1.10 -15.43 2.32
CA PRO A 551 1.78 -14.83 1.16
C PRO A 551 2.07 -15.85 0.05
N VAL A 552 1.98 -15.43 -1.20
CA VAL A 552 2.22 -16.27 -2.39
C VAL A 552 3.42 -15.77 -3.19
N THR A 553 4.20 -16.65 -3.83
CA THR A 553 5.20 -16.24 -4.83
C THR A 553 4.57 -16.30 -6.22
N LEU A 554 4.25 -15.15 -6.79
CA LEU A 554 3.80 -15.03 -8.18
C LEU A 554 4.99 -15.27 -9.12
N VAL A 555 4.93 -16.29 -9.99
CA VAL A 555 6.01 -16.64 -10.94
C VAL A 555 5.71 -16.27 -12.38
N SER A 556 4.43 -16.24 -12.78
CA SER A 556 4.03 -15.76 -14.11
C SER A 556 2.64 -15.14 -14.13
N VAL A 557 2.44 -14.20 -15.06
CA VAL A 557 1.14 -13.62 -15.41
C VAL A 557 0.94 -13.82 -16.90
N SER A 558 -0.22 -14.33 -17.29
CA SER A 558 -0.64 -14.56 -18.67
C SER A 558 -1.91 -13.74 -18.96
N PRO A 559 -2.06 -13.12 -20.14
CA PRO A 559 -1.06 -13.03 -21.22
C PRO A 559 0.18 -12.23 -20.78
N GLN A 560 1.36 -12.69 -21.19
CA GLN A 560 2.62 -12.07 -20.76
C GLN A 560 2.71 -10.60 -21.21
N ALA A 561 3.13 -9.74 -20.28
CA ALA A 561 3.37 -8.33 -20.56
C ALA A 561 4.52 -8.16 -21.57
N SER A 562 4.26 -7.48 -22.69
CA SER A 562 5.23 -7.28 -23.76
C SER A 562 4.89 -6.05 -24.60
N GLY A 563 5.90 -5.30 -25.06
CA GLY A 563 5.69 -4.08 -25.86
C GLY A 563 4.86 -2.98 -25.17
N GLY A 564 4.78 -3.01 -23.83
CA GLY A 564 3.88 -2.16 -23.04
C GLY A 564 2.40 -2.47 -23.27
N ARG A 565 2.05 -3.76 -23.25
CA ARG A 565 0.69 -4.34 -23.32
C ARG A 565 0.55 -5.40 -22.22
N ASN A 566 -0.69 -5.74 -21.85
CA ASN A 566 -1.03 -6.79 -20.89
C ASN A 566 -0.33 -6.63 -19.53
N GLY A 567 -0.18 -5.39 -19.05
CA GLY A 567 0.42 -5.16 -17.75
C GLY A 567 -0.45 -5.64 -16.60
N PHE A 568 0.15 -5.70 -15.41
CA PHE A 568 -0.53 -5.98 -14.16
C PHE A 568 0.06 -5.10 -13.04
N GLU A 569 -0.70 -4.94 -11.97
CA GLU A 569 -0.35 -4.15 -10.79
C GLU A 569 -0.85 -4.82 -9.51
N ILE A 570 -0.21 -4.55 -8.39
CA ILE A 570 -0.62 -5.05 -7.07
C ILE A 570 -1.13 -3.86 -6.26
N ASN A 571 -2.40 -3.91 -5.84
CA ASN A 571 -3.10 -2.83 -5.13
C ASN A 571 -2.96 -1.46 -5.83
N PRO A 572 -3.58 -1.26 -7.02
CA PRO A 572 -3.57 0.03 -7.69
C PRO A 572 -4.00 1.18 -6.76
N SER A 573 -3.30 2.31 -6.87
CA SER A 573 -3.61 3.54 -6.15
C SER A 573 -4.38 4.51 -7.04
N PRO A 574 -5.24 5.38 -6.50
CA PRO A 574 -5.98 6.36 -7.30
C PRO A 574 -5.10 7.55 -7.68
N ASP A 575 -4.24 7.36 -8.68
CA ASP A 575 -3.36 8.40 -9.23
C ASP A 575 -3.27 8.36 -10.76
N ASP A 576 -2.47 9.25 -11.35
CA ASP A 576 -2.37 9.47 -12.80
C ASP A 576 -1.36 8.53 -13.50
N ARG A 577 -1.12 7.34 -12.94
CA ARG A 577 -0.12 6.38 -13.41
C ARG A 577 -0.70 4.97 -13.54
N GLN A 578 -0.19 4.19 -14.47
CA GLN A 578 -0.61 2.79 -14.66
C GLN A 578 0.41 1.94 -15.44
N PRO A 579 0.54 0.62 -15.19
CA PRO A 579 1.42 -0.27 -15.97
C PRO A 579 0.74 -1.08 -17.08
N PHE A 580 -0.59 -1.00 -17.22
CA PHE A 580 -1.40 -1.90 -18.05
C PHE A 580 -1.16 -1.78 -19.56
N ASP A 581 -1.21 -0.55 -20.11
CA ASP A 581 -1.08 -0.33 -21.56
C ASP A 581 -0.45 1.02 -21.92
N SER A 582 0.60 0.99 -22.75
CA SER A 582 1.37 2.16 -23.19
C SER A 582 0.67 3.07 -24.21
N ARG A 583 -0.53 2.71 -24.68
CA ARG A 583 -1.41 3.61 -25.45
C ARG A 583 -2.31 4.46 -24.56
N ALA A 584 -2.50 4.09 -23.29
CA ALA A 584 -3.25 4.86 -22.33
C ALA A 584 -2.35 5.92 -21.66
N PHE A 585 -2.97 6.92 -21.04
CA PHE A 585 -2.24 7.95 -20.30
C PHE A 585 -1.57 7.38 -19.05
N GLY A 586 -0.58 8.10 -18.50
CA GLY A 586 0.10 7.71 -17.26
C GLY A 586 0.98 6.45 -17.32
N TYR A 587 1.29 5.91 -18.51
CA TYR A 587 2.01 4.65 -18.60
C TYR A 587 3.38 4.66 -17.90
N GLN A 588 3.54 3.81 -16.88
CA GLN A 588 4.78 3.62 -16.11
C GLN A 588 5.06 2.13 -15.91
N ALA A 589 5.97 1.58 -16.73
CA ALA A 589 6.37 0.17 -16.65
C ALA A 589 6.95 -0.23 -15.28
N SER A 590 7.50 0.71 -14.52
CA SER A 590 8.06 0.49 -13.17
C SER A 590 7.04 0.19 -12.09
N LEU A 591 5.75 0.40 -12.33
CA LEU A 591 4.67 -0.01 -11.41
C LEU A 591 4.39 -1.52 -11.51
N MET A 592 4.77 -2.17 -12.62
CA MET A 592 4.66 -3.62 -12.77
C MET A 592 5.81 -4.32 -12.03
N PRO A 593 5.54 -5.16 -11.03
CA PRO A 593 6.59 -5.88 -10.32
C PRO A 593 7.33 -6.86 -11.24
N ALA A 594 8.66 -6.92 -11.11
CA ALA A 594 9.45 -7.99 -11.72
C ALA A 594 9.09 -9.34 -11.07
N LEU A 595 9.05 -10.40 -11.88
CA LEU A 595 8.75 -11.77 -11.42
C LEU A 595 10.04 -12.60 -11.34
N PRO A 596 10.15 -13.56 -10.40
CA PRO A 596 9.15 -13.94 -9.40
C PRO A 596 8.98 -12.88 -8.31
N ARG A 597 7.76 -12.74 -7.78
CA ARG A 597 7.39 -11.72 -6.78
C ARG A 597 6.59 -12.31 -5.63
N THR A 598 7.06 -12.18 -4.41
CA THR A 598 6.23 -12.43 -3.23
C THR A 598 5.15 -11.35 -3.10
N VAL A 599 3.90 -11.78 -2.98
CA VAL A 599 2.71 -10.96 -2.77
C VAL A 599 2.16 -11.25 -1.38
N GLY A 600 2.03 -10.20 -0.56
CA GLY A 600 1.50 -10.31 0.79
C GLY A 600 0.01 -10.61 0.82
N VAL A 601 -0.49 -10.98 2.01
CA VAL A 601 -1.92 -11.07 2.28
C VAL A 601 -2.61 -9.71 2.13
N ASN A 602 -3.93 -9.70 2.01
CA ASN A 602 -4.76 -8.51 1.79
C ASN A 602 -4.30 -7.70 0.56
N SER A 603 -4.02 -8.40 -0.54
CA SER A 603 -3.55 -7.79 -1.78
C SER A 603 -4.40 -8.20 -2.98
N SER A 604 -4.58 -7.29 -3.91
CA SER A 604 -5.31 -7.49 -5.16
C SER A 604 -4.33 -7.40 -6.33
N ILE A 605 -4.11 -8.52 -7.02
CA ILE A 605 -3.33 -8.56 -8.26
C ILE A 605 -4.31 -8.25 -9.40
N VAL A 606 -4.23 -7.03 -9.93
CA VAL A 606 -5.05 -6.56 -11.03
C VAL A 606 -4.28 -6.78 -12.32
N THR A 607 -4.83 -7.57 -13.24
CA THR A 607 -4.22 -7.87 -14.54
C THR A 607 -5.17 -7.54 -15.68
N THR A 608 -4.62 -7.31 -16.87
CA THR A 608 -5.35 -6.83 -18.04
C THR A 608 -5.01 -7.60 -19.30
N VAL A 609 -5.96 -7.61 -20.24
CA VAL A 609 -5.69 -7.95 -21.64
C VAL A 609 -5.82 -6.70 -22.49
N SER A 610 -4.79 -6.40 -23.28
CA SER A 610 -4.80 -5.29 -24.22
C SER A 610 -5.64 -5.59 -25.47
N ASN A 611 -6.32 -4.57 -25.98
CA ASN A 611 -7.01 -4.60 -27.27
C ASN A 611 -6.00 -4.71 -28.43
N GLY A 612 -6.35 -5.53 -29.42
CA GLY A 612 -5.56 -5.78 -30.64
C GLY A 612 -5.77 -4.70 -31.71
N ALA A 613 -6.04 -5.13 -32.94
CA ALA A 613 -6.38 -4.22 -34.03
C ALA A 613 -7.67 -3.44 -33.72
N THR A 614 -7.71 -2.17 -34.12
CA THR A 614 -8.88 -1.29 -34.03
C THR A 614 -9.98 -1.75 -34.98
N ASN A 615 -11.23 -1.77 -34.51
CA ASN A 615 -12.39 -2.29 -35.26
C ASN A 615 -13.52 -1.25 -35.45
N CYS A 616 -13.32 0.01 -35.06
CA CYS A 616 -14.22 1.10 -35.44
C CYS A 616 -13.51 2.46 -35.56
N VAL A 617 -14.22 3.51 -36.01
CA VAL A 617 -13.66 4.84 -36.26
C VAL A 617 -14.59 5.94 -35.75
N VAL A 618 -14.06 6.93 -35.02
CA VAL A 618 -14.77 8.15 -34.61
C VAL A 618 -13.88 9.36 -34.87
N ASN A 619 -14.40 10.42 -35.50
CA ASN A 619 -13.65 11.66 -35.78
C ASN A 619 -12.32 11.46 -36.55
N ASN A 620 -12.23 10.42 -37.39
CA ASN A 620 -11.02 9.93 -38.08
C ASN A 620 -9.94 9.31 -37.16
N GLU A 621 -10.29 8.94 -35.94
CA GLU A 621 -9.47 8.16 -35.03
C GLU A 621 -9.93 6.70 -35.01
N ASN A 622 -9.00 5.78 -35.23
CA ASN A 622 -9.24 4.35 -35.14
C ASN A 622 -9.34 3.95 -33.66
N ARG A 623 -10.38 3.16 -33.33
CA ARG A 623 -10.84 2.87 -31.96
C ARG A 623 -11.30 1.41 -31.82
N TRP A 624 -11.73 1.04 -30.61
CA TRP A 624 -12.24 -0.30 -30.30
C TRP A 624 -13.72 -0.27 -29.91
N LEU A 625 -14.46 -1.30 -30.29
CA LEU A 625 -15.84 -1.51 -29.83
C LEU A 625 -15.84 -2.01 -28.39
N THR A 626 -16.68 -1.40 -27.55
CA THR A 626 -17.12 -1.96 -26.27
C THR A 626 -18.10 -3.10 -26.49
N ILE A 627 -18.40 -3.86 -25.44
CA ILE A 627 -19.45 -4.89 -25.49
C ILE A 627 -20.85 -4.35 -25.84
N SER A 628 -21.14 -3.05 -25.65
CA SER A 628 -22.39 -2.45 -26.15
C SER A 628 -22.34 -2.04 -27.64
N GLY A 629 -21.21 -2.24 -28.31
CA GLY A 629 -20.98 -1.82 -29.69
C GLY A 629 -20.60 -0.34 -29.84
N ARG A 630 -20.18 0.36 -28.77
CA ARG A 630 -19.74 1.76 -28.84
C ARG A 630 -18.24 1.91 -29.04
N CYS A 631 -17.81 2.97 -29.73
CA CYS A 631 -16.40 3.24 -30.01
C CYS A 631 -15.65 3.89 -28.85
N SER A 632 -14.95 3.06 -28.09
CA SER A 632 -14.05 3.43 -27.01
C SER A 632 -12.64 3.80 -27.52
N PRO A 633 -11.97 4.81 -26.95
CA PRO A 633 -10.54 5.03 -27.16
C PRO A 633 -9.66 4.07 -26.34
N ALA A 634 -10.23 3.22 -25.47
CA ALA A 634 -9.50 2.41 -24.50
C ALA A 634 -8.69 1.27 -25.15
N PRO A 635 -7.35 1.30 -25.08
CA PRO A 635 -6.50 0.18 -25.47
C PRO A 635 -6.57 -1.04 -24.55
N VAL A 636 -7.26 -0.97 -23.40
CA VAL A 636 -7.49 -2.14 -22.53
C VAL A 636 -8.80 -2.81 -22.96
N ARG A 637 -8.74 -4.13 -23.21
CA ARG A 637 -9.91 -4.94 -23.57
C ARG A 637 -10.63 -5.45 -22.33
N ASP A 638 -9.88 -6.10 -21.45
CA ASP A 638 -10.40 -6.93 -20.37
C ASP A 638 -9.56 -6.72 -19.11
N ALA A 639 -10.14 -6.94 -17.94
CA ALA A 639 -9.45 -6.83 -16.65
C ALA A 639 -10.01 -7.80 -15.61
N ALA A 640 -9.13 -8.26 -14.73
CA ALA A 640 -9.42 -9.26 -13.70
C ALA A 640 -8.69 -8.96 -12.39
N VAL A 641 -9.28 -9.37 -11.27
CA VAL A 641 -8.72 -9.19 -9.91
C VAL A 641 -8.51 -10.54 -9.26
N PHE A 642 -7.26 -10.87 -8.94
CA PHE A 642 -6.91 -12.06 -8.17
C PHE A 642 -6.52 -11.65 -6.74
N THR A 643 -7.28 -12.08 -5.75
CA THR A 643 -7.10 -11.62 -4.36
C THR A 643 -6.24 -12.59 -3.56
N VAL A 644 -5.21 -12.07 -2.90
CA VAL A 644 -4.40 -12.79 -1.91
C VAL A 644 -4.95 -12.47 -0.51
N LEU A 645 -5.48 -13.49 0.18
CA LEU A 645 -6.13 -13.38 1.48
C LEU A 645 -5.25 -13.93 2.62
N ALA A 646 -5.50 -13.47 3.85
CA ALA A 646 -4.87 -14.03 5.06
C ALA A 646 -5.55 -15.32 5.56
N SER A 647 -6.85 -15.47 5.27
CA SER A 647 -7.70 -16.57 5.71
C SER A 647 -8.75 -16.89 4.63
N PRO A 648 -9.30 -18.11 4.60
CA PRO A 648 -10.38 -18.44 3.67
C PRO A 648 -11.65 -17.67 4.02
N VAL A 649 -12.49 -17.44 3.01
CA VAL A 649 -13.78 -16.74 3.13
C VAL A 649 -14.94 -17.68 2.82
N THR A 650 -16.16 -17.29 3.20
CA THR A 650 -17.36 -18.07 2.87
C THR A 650 -17.71 -17.96 1.39
N PRO A 651 -18.45 -18.95 0.82
CA PRO A 651 -19.10 -18.86 -0.49
C PRO A 651 -19.91 -17.57 -0.74
N SER A 652 -20.41 -16.94 0.33
CA SER A 652 -21.20 -15.71 0.28
C SER A 652 -20.36 -14.43 0.37
N ALA A 653 -19.04 -14.52 0.45
CA ALA A 653 -18.19 -13.35 0.62
C ALA A 653 -18.08 -12.54 -0.68
N PHE A 654 -18.18 -11.21 -0.55
CA PHE A 654 -17.77 -10.26 -1.58
C PHE A 654 -16.25 -10.24 -1.70
N ARG A 655 -15.75 -10.00 -2.93
CA ARG A 655 -14.34 -9.67 -3.13
C ARG A 655 -14.06 -8.32 -2.47
N PRO A 656 -12.94 -8.16 -1.73
CA PRO A 656 -12.55 -6.85 -1.22
C PRO A 656 -12.22 -5.89 -2.39
N PRO A 657 -12.23 -4.57 -2.15
CA PRO A 657 -11.91 -3.58 -3.19
C PRO A 657 -10.57 -3.87 -3.87
N TYR A 658 -10.47 -3.71 -5.18
CA TYR A 658 -9.20 -3.98 -5.87
C TYR A 658 -8.14 -2.91 -5.58
N ALA A 659 -8.54 -1.66 -5.39
CA ALA A 659 -7.66 -0.53 -5.12
C ALA A 659 -7.31 -0.40 -3.63
N GLY A 660 -6.27 0.38 -3.32
CA GLY A 660 -5.91 0.74 -1.93
C GLY A 660 -5.45 -0.41 -1.04
N SER A 661 -5.20 -0.10 0.23
CA SER A 661 -4.70 -1.06 1.24
C SER A 661 -5.77 -1.57 2.21
N ASN A 662 -6.92 -0.89 2.32
CA ASN A 662 -8.05 -1.40 3.11
C ASN A 662 -8.78 -2.48 2.30
N LYS A 663 -8.96 -3.68 2.89
CA LYS A 663 -9.57 -4.84 2.21
C LYS A 663 -10.69 -5.46 3.05
N PRO A 664 -11.78 -4.73 3.32
CA PRO A 664 -12.92 -5.28 4.06
C PRO A 664 -13.58 -6.43 3.30
N ILE A 665 -14.00 -7.46 4.02
CA ILE A 665 -14.75 -8.60 3.49
C ILE A 665 -16.19 -8.52 3.98
N TYR A 666 -17.13 -8.36 3.06
CA TYR A 666 -18.56 -8.34 3.33
C TYR A 666 -19.21 -9.68 2.94
N SER A 667 -20.45 -9.95 3.39
CA SER A 667 -21.20 -11.16 3.04
C SER A 667 -22.56 -10.86 2.42
N SER A 668 -22.95 -11.64 1.40
CA SER A 668 -24.22 -11.51 0.69
C SER A 668 -25.43 -12.13 1.41
N LEU A 669 -25.24 -12.81 2.55
CA LEU A 669 -26.32 -13.52 3.25
C LEU A 669 -27.34 -12.58 3.90
N ASN A 670 -26.90 -11.40 4.36
CA ASN A 670 -27.68 -10.49 5.20
C ASN A 670 -27.93 -9.13 4.52
N LEU A 671 -27.98 -9.08 3.19
CA LEU A 671 -28.21 -7.83 2.47
C LEU A 671 -29.62 -7.27 2.75
N ASN A 672 -29.68 -5.96 3.03
CA ASN A 672 -30.92 -5.20 3.09
C ASN A 672 -31.49 -5.01 1.67
N THR A 673 -32.30 -5.97 1.22
CA THR A 673 -32.90 -5.97 -0.11
C THR A 673 -34.17 -5.12 -0.23
N THR A 674 -34.79 -4.75 0.90
CA THR A 674 -36.08 -4.03 0.95
C THR A 674 -36.11 -2.72 0.15
N PRO A 675 -35.09 -1.83 0.22
CA PRO A 675 -35.07 -0.59 -0.57
C PRO A 675 -35.11 -0.82 -2.08
N PHE A 676 -34.59 -1.97 -2.54
CA PHE A 676 -34.46 -2.35 -3.94
C PHE A 676 -35.66 -3.11 -4.50
N ASN A 677 -36.54 -3.67 -3.66
CA ASN A 677 -37.70 -4.44 -4.11
C ASN A 677 -39.01 -3.66 -3.86
N ARG A 678 -39.32 -2.70 -4.75
CA ARG A 678 -40.49 -1.83 -4.63
C ARG A 678 -41.77 -2.36 -5.26
N GLY A 679 -41.70 -3.47 -6.00
CA GLY A 679 -42.88 -4.04 -6.67
C GLY A 679 -43.45 -3.15 -7.78
N LEU A 680 -42.63 -2.28 -8.39
CA LEU A 680 -43.07 -1.49 -9.53
C LEU A 680 -43.40 -2.41 -10.72
N LEU A 681 -44.38 -2.00 -11.53
CA LEU A 681 -44.77 -2.74 -12.72
C LEU A 681 -43.76 -2.50 -13.86
N PRO A 682 -43.67 -3.42 -14.84
CA PRO A 682 -42.85 -3.21 -16.03
C PRO A 682 -43.29 -1.99 -16.84
N THR A 683 -42.30 -1.31 -17.43
CA THR A 683 -42.47 -0.21 -18.38
C THR A 683 -41.88 -0.60 -19.75
N ALA A 684 -42.07 0.25 -20.75
CA ALA A 684 -41.44 0.06 -22.06
C ALA A 684 -39.90 0.14 -21.95
N ASP A 685 -39.21 -0.40 -22.96
CA ASP A 685 -37.75 -0.34 -23.14
C ASP A 685 -36.92 -1.01 -22.03
N MET A 686 -37.58 -1.70 -21.10
CA MET A 686 -36.98 -2.35 -19.94
C MET A 686 -35.91 -3.39 -20.34
N PRO A 687 -34.64 -3.21 -19.95
CA PRO A 687 -33.58 -4.16 -20.29
C PRO A 687 -33.73 -5.49 -19.55
N SER A 688 -33.20 -6.56 -20.15
CA SER A 688 -33.18 -7.88 -19.52
C SER A 688 -32.18 -7.91 -18.37
N LEU A 689 -32.49 -8.68 -17.31
CA LEU A 689 -31.56 -8.90 -16.19
C LEU A 689 -30.22 -9.51 -16.66
N ALA A 690 -30.23 -10.34 -17.71
CA ALA A 690 -29.03 -10.95 -18.26
C ALA A 690 -28.10 -9.90 -18.90
N THR A 691 -28.66 -8.95 -19.67
CA THR A 691 -27.92 -7.84 -20.28
C THR A 691 -27.26 -6.98 -19.21
N LEU A 692 -28.02 -6.57 -18.19
CA LEU A 692 -27.49 -5.74 -17.12
C LEU A 692 -26.47 -6.47 -16.25
N ASN A 693 -26.65 -7.77 -15.97
CA ASN A 693 -25.64 -8.56 -15.27
C ASN A 693 -24.31 -8.56 -16.04
N ARG A 694 -24.32 -8.85 -17.35
CA ARG A 694 -23.09 -8.84 -18.16
C ARG A 694 -22.39 -7.48 -18.16
N TYR A 695 -23.13 -6.40 -17.99
CA TYR A 695 -22.62 -5.03 -17.97
C TYR A 695 -21.90 -4.63 -16.67
N ILE A 696 -22.08 -5.36 -15.57
CA ILE A 696 -21.48 -5.03 -14.25
C ILE A 696 -20.84 -6.22 -13.51
N GLU A 697 -20.82 -7.42 -14.11
CA GLU A 697 -20.25 -8.63 -13.47
C GLU A 697 -18.71 -8.64 -13.38
N ARG A 698 -18.03 -7.69 -14.05
CA ARG A 698 -16.56 -7.61 -14.08
C ARG A 698 -16.05 -6.31 -13.49
N VAL A 699 -14.80 -6.30 -13.03
CA VAL A 699 -14.17 -5.13 -12.41
C VAL A 699 -14.11 -3.92 -13.35
N MET A 700 -14.51 -2.75 -12.83
CA MET A 700 -14.33 -1.46 -13.51
C MET A 700 -12.97 -0.86 -13.09
N LEU A 701 -12.03 -0.72 -14.03
CA LEU A 701 -10.74 -0.05 -13.77
C LEU A 701 -10.91 1.48 -13.80
N ASP A 702 -11.42 2.01 -12.69
CA ASP A 702 -11.90 3.38 -12.53
C ASP A 702 -11.10 4.20 -11.48
N HIS A 703 -9.90 3.76 -11.12
CA HIS A 703 -9.02 4.45 -10.15
C HIS A 703 -8.25 5.63 -10.76
N TYR A 704 -8.12 5.70 -12.09
CA TYR A 704 -7.38 6.75 -12.77
C TYR A 704 -8.23 8.03 -12.90
N PRO A 705 -7.79 9.20 -12.39
CA PRO A 705 -8.61 10.41 -12.33
C PRO A 705 -8.65 11.21 -13.66
N GLY A 706 -9.70 12.01 -13.81
CA GLY A 706 -9.90 12.93 -14.94
C GLY A 706 -10.25 12.24 -16.27
N TRP A 707 -10.63 13.02 -17.28
CA TRP A 707 -11.09 12.54 -18.60
C TRP A 707 -10.17 11.49 -19.26
N SER A 708 -8.87 11.51 -18.94
CA SER A 708 -7.86 10.56 -19.40
C SER A 708 -8.06 9.14 -18.87
N GLY A 709 -8.73 8.95 -17.72
CA GLY A 709 -9.09 7.64 -17.17
C GLY A 709 -9.93 6.80 -18.12
N LEU A 710 -10.68 7.44 -19.02
CA LEU A 710 -11.42 6.80 -20.13
C LEU A 710 -10.56 5.84 -20.97
N TYR A 711 -9.25 6.06 -21.06
CA TYR A 711 -8.34 5.19 -21.82
C TYR A 711 -7.96 3.90 -21.06
N LEU A 712 -8.26 3.81 -19.76
CA LEU A 712 -8.05 2.63 -18.93
C LEU A 712 -9.29 1.73 -18.83
N HIS A 713 -10.47 2.28 -19.09
CA HIS A 713 -11.77 1.61 -18.95
C HIS A 713 -11.88 0.38 -19.90
N PRO A 714 -11.89 -0.87 -19.40
CA PRO A 714 -11.78 -2.04 -20.27
C PRO A 714 -13.03 -2.24 -21.13
N THR A 715 -12.86 -2.39 -22.44
CA THR A 715 -13.99 -2.43 -23.41
C THR A 715 -14.99 -3.58 -23.19
N GLU A 716 -14.55 -4.69 -22.57
CA GLU A 716 -15.39 -5.83 -22.18
C GLU A 716 -15.96 -5.73 -20.76
N ASN A 717 -15.46 -4.83 -19.91
CA ASN A 717 -15.94 -4.68 -18.53
C ASN A 717 -16.85 -3.47 -18.38
N MET A 718 -16.66 -2.45 -19.21
CA MET A 718 -17.37 -1.16 -19.14
C MET A 718 -18.12 -0.95 -20.46
N PRO A 719 -19.41 -1.34 -20.55
CA PRO A 719 -20.18 -1.35 -21.80
C PRO A 719 -20.32 0.04 -22.42
N TYR A 720 -20.44 1.05 -21.57
CA TYR A 720 -20.38 2.45 -21.97
C TYR A 720 -19.29 3.07 -21.09
N ASP A 721 -18.08 3.11 -21.64
CA ASP A 721 -16.85 3.54 -20.97
C ASP A 721 -16.84 5.02 -20.58
N TYR A 722 -17.53 5.88 -21.33
CA TYR A 722 -17.70 7.29 -20.97
C TYR A 722 -18.62 7.47 -19.75
N GLY A 723 -18.29 8.41 -18.86
CA GLY A 723 -19.00 8.62 -17.59
C GLY A 723 -20.51 8.77 -17.70
N ALA A 724 -21.02 9.44 -18.75
CA ALA A 724 -22.47 9.54 -18.97
C ALA A 724 -23.11 8.16 -19.21
N GLY A 725 -22.41 7.28 -19.92
CA GLY A 725 -22.82 5.90 -20.10
C GLY A 725 -22.76 5.07 -18.81
N ILE A 726 -21.78 5.33 -17.95
CA ILE A 726 -21.67 4.70 -16.62
C ILE A 726 -22.86 5.11 -15.73
N ALA A 727 -23.18 6.41 -15.69
CA ALA A 727 -24.34 6.93 -14.96
C ALA A 727 -25.66 6.35 -15.47
N THR A 728 -25.86 6.29 -16.80
CA THR A 728 -27.05 5.69 -17.41
C THR A 728 -27.16 4.20 -17.08
N THR A 729 -26.07 3.43 -17.23
CA THR A 729 -26.04 2.00 -16.89
C THR A 729 -26.33 1.76 -15.41
N SER A 730 -25.74 2.55 -14.52
CA SER A 730 -25.97 2.50 -13.07
C SER A 730 -27.42 2.85 -12.71
N GLY A 731 -27.99 3.89 -13.32
CA GLY A 731 -29.39 4.27 -13.15
C GLY A 731 -30.34 3.16 -13.62
N ASP A 732 -30.09 2.57 -14.78
CA ASP A 732 -30.89 1.46 -15.31
C ASP A 732 -30.81 0.21 -14.41
N VAL A 733 -29.63 -0.14 -13.88
CA VAL A 733 -29.48 -1.24 -12.91
C VAL A 733 -30.31 -0.97 -11.66
N PHE A 734 -30.20 0.22 -11.06
CA PHE A 734 -30.95 0.56 -9.86
C PHE A 734 -32.46 0.52 -10.12
N LEU A 735 -32.95 1.18 -11.18
CA LEU A 735 -34.37 1.21 -11.52
C LEU A 735 -34.91 -0.17 -11.88
N ARG A 736 -34.11 -1.03 -12.53
CA ARG A 736 -34.51 -2.38 -12.93
C ARG A 736 -34.68 -3.32 -11.73
N LEU A 737 -33.96 -3.07 -10.63
CA LEU A 737 -34.18 -3.76 -9.36
C LEU A 737 -35.55 -3.39 -8.77
N LEU A 738 -35.97 -2.12 -8.83
CA LEU A 738 -37.26 -1.66 -8.26
C LEU A 738 -38.50 -2.31 -8.91
N VAL A 739 -38.36 -2.77 -10.16
CA VAL A 739 -39.41 -3.39 -10.98
C VAL A 739 -39.47 -4.91 -10.76
N ASN A 740 -40.67 -5.47 -10.59
CA ASN A 740 -40.91 -6.91 -10.56
C ASN A 740 -41.61 -7.35 -11.86
N ALA A 741 -40.83 -7.88 -12.82
CA ALA A 741 -41.35 -8.28 -14.13
C ALA A 741 -41.73 -9.77 -14.20
N PRO A 742 -42.84 -10.13 -14.90
CA PRO A 742 -43.14 -11.52 -15.22
C PRO A 742 -41.97 -12.16 -15.99
N GLY A 743 -41.55 -13.35 -15.57
CA GLY A 743 -40.42 -14.08 -16.16
C GLY A 743 -39.05 -13.78 -15.55
N ASP A 744 -38.92 -12.78 -14.66
CA ASP A 744 -37.70 -12.60 -13.87
C ASP A 744 -37.50 -13.77 -12.89
N SER A 745 -36.35 -14.44 -12.93
CA SER A 745 -35.99 -15.41 -11.89
C SER A 745 -35.40 -14.70 -10.68
N ALA A 746 -35.74 -15.16 -9.47
CA ALA A 746 -35.17 -14.64 -8.23
C ALA A 746 -33.63 -14.68 -8.25
N ALA A 747 -33.03 -15.76 -8.76
CA ALA A 747 -31.59 -15.90 -8.89
C ALA A 747 -30.94 -14.83 -9.80
N ALA A 748 -31.58 -14.44 -10.90
CA ALA A 748 -31.06 -13.39 -11.78
C ALA A 748 -31.17 -11.99 -11.14
N ARG A 749 -32.21 -11.74 -10.33
CA ARG A 749 -32.40 -10.51 -9.56
C ARG A 749 -31.36 -10.39 -8.43
N THR A 750 -31.16 -11.46 -7.66
CA THR A 750 -30.12 -11.54 -6.62
C THR A 750 -28.72 -11.35 -7.21
N ARG A 751 -28.41 -11.99 -8.35
CA ARG A 751 -27.12 -11.79 -9.04
C ARG A 751 -26.91 -10.33 -9.45
N LEU A 752 -27.95 -9.67 -9.98
CA LEU A 752 -27.87 -8.27 -10.39
C LEU A 752 -27.59 -7.35 -9.19
N LEU A 753 -28.32 -7.52 -8.09
CA LEU A 753 -28.07 -6.76 -6.86
C LEU A 753 -26.66 -6.99 -6.33
N ASN A 754 -26.22 -8.24 -6.21
CA ASN A 754 -24.91 -8.54 -5.64
C ASN A 754 -23.77 -8.02 -6.53
N ASN A 755 -23.86 -8.15 -7.86
CA ASN A 755 -22.85 -7.56 -8.76
C ASN A 755 -22.80 -6.02 -8.64
N TYR A 756 -23.96 -5.38 -8.45
CA TYR A 756 -24.05 -3.93 -8.25
C TYR A 756 -23.45 -3.49 -6.90
N VAL A 757 -23.64 -4.28 -5.84
CA VAL A 757 -22.97 -4.08 -4.54
C VAL A 757 -21.46 -4.29 -4.67
N GLN A 758 -21.00 -5.31 -5.39
CA GLN A 758 -19.58 -5.57 -5.64
C GLN A 758 -18.89 -4.40 -6.37
N MET A 759 -19.56 -3.83 -7.36
CA MET A 759 -19.13 -2.63 -8.08
C MET A 759 -19.05 -1.40 -7.16
N GLY A 760 -20.02 -1.24 -6.25
CA GLY A 760 -19.98 -0.20 -5.23
C GLY A 760 -18.87 -0.38 -4.20
N ILE A 761 -18.54 -1.62 -3.80
CA ILE A 761 -17.41 -1.95 -2.90
C ILE A 761 -16.07 -1.53 -3.54
N ASP A 762 -15.86 -1.80 -4.84
CA ASP A 762 -14.64 -1.37 -5.53
C ASP A 762 -14.50 0.16 -5.54
N LEU A 763 -15.59 0.89 -5.85
CA LEU A 763 -15.60 2.35 -5.85
C LEU A 763 -15.38 2.93 -4.45
N LEU A 764 -15.95 2.33 -3.40
CA LEU A 764 -15.71 2.73 -2.02
C LEU A 764 -14.23 2.58 -1.62
N GLY A 765 -13.56 1.48 -1.99
CA GLY A 765 -12.13 1.32 -1.72
C GLY A 765 -11.23 2.30 -2.51
N ILE A 766 -11.66 2.72 -3.71
CA ILE A 766 -11.00 3.80 -4.46
C ILE A 766 -11.15 5.14 -3.71
N LEU A 767 -12.35 5.44 -3.20
CA LEU A 767 -12.64 6.66 -2.41
C LEU A 767 -11.83 6.68 -1.11
N GLU A 768 -11.80 5.59 -0.35
CA GLU A 768 -10.99 5.43 0.86
C GLU A 768 -9.49 5.60 0.60
N ALA A 769 -9.01 5.17 -0.58
CA ALA A 769 -7.63 5.37 -1.00
C ALA A 769 -7.30 6.80 -1.48
N GLY A 770 -8.26 7.73 -1.43
CA GLY A 770 -8.10 9.14 -1.81
C GLY A 770 -8.58 9.49 -3.23
N GLY A 771 -9.25 8.56 -3.92
CA GLY A 771 -9.82 8.81 -5.24
C GLY A 771 -11.02 9.76 -5.21
N SER A 772 -11.25 10.47 -6.31
CA SER A 772 -12.41 11.33 -6.49
C SER A 772 -12.82 11.46 -7.95
N TRP A 773 -14.10 11.70 -8.18
CA TRP A 773 -14.74 11.80 -9.50
C TRP A 773 -15.29 13.22 -9.69
N GLN A 774 -14.38 14.19 -9.73
CA GLN A 774 -14.71 15.62 -9.78
C GLN A 774 -15.40 16.02 -11.09
N ALA A 775 -16.07 17.18 -11.12
CA ALA A 775 -16.76 17.65 -12.31
C ALA A 775 -15.81 17.93 -13.50
N ASP A 776 -15.90 17.10 -14.55
CA ASP A 776 -15.05 17.14 -15.73
C ASP A 776 -15.85 16.77 -17.00
N GLY A 777 -16.68 17.70 -17.51
CA GLY A 777 -17.40 17.58 -18.80
C GLY A 777 -18.44 16.45 -18.96
N GLY A 778 -18.48 15.50 -18.03
CA GLY A 778 -19.30 14.28 -18.09
C GLY A 778 -18.48 12.98 -18.06
N HIS A 779 -17.17 13.04 -17.83
CA HIS A 779 -16.31 11.86 -17.69
C HIS A 779 -16.48 11.13 -16.34
N MET A 780 -16.89 11.86 -15.29
CA MET A 780 -16.84 11.41 -13.89
C MET A 780 -18.22 11.08 -13.27
N LEU A 781 -19.27 11.09 -14.08
CA LEU A 781 -20.66 10.81 -13.68
C LEU A 781 -20.85 9.35 -13.23
N GLY A 782 -21.80 9.10 -12.33
CA GLY A 782 -22.40 7.78 -12.13
C GLY A 782 -21.77 6.89 -11.05
N ARG A 783 -20.80 7.39 -10.30
CA ARG A 783 -20.10 6.58 -9.27
C ARG A 783 -20.75 6.69 -7.88
N LEU A 784 -21.45 7.77 -7.58
CA LEU A 784 -22.10 7.96 -6.28
C LEU A 784 -23.29 7.00 -6.04
N LEU A 785 -24.11 6.73 -7.07
CA LEU A 785 -25.27 5.83 -6.95
C LEU A 785 -24.92 4.37 -6.60
N PRO A 786 -23.92 3.70 -7.23
CA PRO A 786 -23.56 2.33 -6.86
C PRO A 786 -22.89 2.25 -5.47
N MET A 787 -22.11 3.26 -5.07
CA MET A 787 -21.59 3.32 -3.70
C MET A 787 -22.71 3.49 -2.67
N ALA A 788 -23.68 4.37 -2.93
CA ALA A 788 -24.87 4.51 -2.07
C ALA A 788 -25.68 3.21 -2.02
N ALA A 789 -25.85 2.52 -3.15
CA ALA A 789 -26.53 1.23 -3.21
C ALA A 789 -25.80 0.14 -2.40
N ALA A 790 -24.46 0.07 -2.48
CA ALA A 790 -23.66 -0.83 -1.65
C ALA A 790 -23.82 -0.50 -0.15
N ALA A 791 -23.69 0.77 0.25
CA ALA A 791 -23.86 1.19 1.65
C ALA A 791 -25.27 0.87 2.20
N ILE A 792 -26.32 1.03 1.39
CA ILE A 792 -27.71 0.65 1.73
C ILE A 792 -27.84 -0.88 1.86
N ALA A 793 -27.38 -1.64 0.87
CA ALA A 793 -27.54 -3.10 0.82
C ALA A 793 -26.72 -3.81 1.90
N LEU A 794 -25.50 -3.34 2.18
CA LEU A 794 -24.68 -3.82 3.30
C LEU A 794 -25.21 -3.36 4.67
N ASN A 795 -26.14 -2.39 4.66
CA ASN A 795 -26.66 -1.69 5.83
C ASN A 795 -25.57 -1.09 6.75
N ASP A 796 -24.48 -0.61 6.14
CA ASP A 796 -23.30 -0.12 6.86
C ASP A 796 -23.41 1.39 7.06
N GLN A 797 -23.63 1.80 8.31
CA GLN A 797 -23.79 3.22 8.64
C GLN A 797 -22.49 4.03 8.41
N SER A 798 -21.32 3.41 8.54
CA SER A 798 -20.04 4.12 8.33
C SER A 798 -19.83 4.47 6.85
N LEU A 799 -20.19 3.56 5.94
CA LEU A 799 -20.19 3.82 4.50
C LEU A 799 -21.23 4.87 4.11
N LYS A 800 -22.44 4.83 4.71
CA LYS A 800 -23.46 5.85 4.49
C LYS A 800 -22.96 7.24 4.90
N ASP A 801 -22.34 7.35 6.07
CA ASP A 801 -21.81 8.61 6.59
C ASP A 801 -20.58 9.13 5.83
N MET A 802 -19.69 8.25 5.36
CA MET A 802 -18.56 8.61 4.50
C MET A 802 -19.03 9.30 3.21
N LEU A 803 -20.01 8.73 2.53
CA LEU A 803 -20.60 9.32 1.32
C LEU A 803 -21.34 10.63 1.63
N ARG A 804 -22.16 10.63 2.68
CA ARG A 804 -22.98 11.79 3.13
C ARG A 804 -22.14 13.01 3.56
N THR A 805 -20.92 12.78 4.03
CA THR A 805 -19.99 13.82 4.52
C THR A 805 -18.84 14.11 3.55
N SER A 806 -18.80 13.45 2.39
CA SER A 806 -17.81 13.70 1.35
C SER A 806 -17.82 15.18 0.92
N PRO A 807 -16.65 15.83 0.75
CA PRO A 807 -16.59 17.22 0.32
C PRO A 807 -17.37 17.50 -0.99
N PRO A 808 -17.93 18.71 -1.16
CA PRO A 808 -18.51 19.11 -2.44
C PRO A 808 -17.52 18.93 -3.59
N ASN A 809 -18.00 18.49 -4.76
CA ASN A 809 -17.17 18.16 -5.93
C ASN A 809 -16.23 16.93 -5.73
N THR A 810 -16.35 16.13 -4.68
CA THR A 810 -15.78 14.76 -4.66
C THR A 810 -16.43 13.87 -5.73
N PHE A 811 -17.70 14.14 -6.05
CA PHE A 811 -18.47 13.50 -7.13
C PHE A 811 -19.02 14.56 -8.08
N GLN A 812 -19.13 14.25 -9.37
CA GLN A 812 -19.60 15.19 -10.38
C GLN A 812 -21.07 15.59 -10.12
N GLU A 813 -21.87 14.69 -9.54
CA GLU A 813 -23.25 14.92 -9.07
C GLU A 813 -23.37 16.13 -8.13
N THR A 814 -22.37 16.32 -7.25
CA THR A 814 -22.34 17.40 -6.25
C THR A 814 -21.37 18.54 -6.60
N GLY A 815 -20.67 18.42 -7.74
CA GLY A 815 -19.66 19.37 -8.21
C GLY A 815 -20.05 20.21 -9.44
N GLN A 816 -21.08 19.81 -10.18
CA GLN A 816 -21.52 20.46 -11.42
C GLN A 816 -22.94 21.07 -11.33
N ILE A 817 -23.46 21.24 -10.12
CA ILE A 817 -24.76 21.85 -9.83
C ILE A 817 -24.53 22.95 -8.77
N TYR A 818 -25.29 24.05 -8.81
CA TYR A 818 -25.22 25.10 -7.80
C TYR A 818 -26.54 25.86 -7.61
N SER A 819 -26.67 26.55 -6.48
CA SER A 819 -27.78 27.44 -6.17
C SER A 819 -27.62 28.80 -6.86
N GLY A 820 -28.55 29.09 -7.77
CA GLY A 820 -28.78 30.38 -8.41
C GLY A 820 -29.42 31.42 -7.51
N ILE A 821 -29.48 32.66 -8.00
CA ILE A 821 -30.19 33.75 -7.31
C ILE A 821 -31.69 33.47 -7.31
N GLY A 822 -32.35 33.67 -6.17
CA GLY A 822 -33.78 33.37 -6.00
C GLY A 822 -34.11 31.90 -5.78
N GLY A 823 -33.10 31.04 -5.56
CA GLY A 823 -33.30 29.61 -5.26
C GLY A 823 -33.37 28.69 -6.49
N THR A 824 -33.29 29.22 -7.71
CA THR A 824 -33.20 28.40 -8.92
C THR A 824 -31.96 27.52 -8.89
N VAL A 825 -32.10 26.21 -9.08
CA VAL A 825 -30.98 25.28 -9.20
C VAL A 825 -30.42 25.25 -10.62
N LEU A 826 -29.11 25.46 -10.77
CA LEU A 826 -28.45 25.70 -12.05
C LEU A 826 -27.30 24.71 -12.28
N TRP A 827 -27.00 24.46 -13.55
CA TRP A 827 -25.92 23.58 -13.99
C TRP A 827 -24.60 24.33 -14.20
N GLY A 828 -23.49 23.66 -13.91
CA GLY A 828 -22.13 24.10 -14.20
C GLY A 828 -21.20 23.88 -13.01
N ARG A 829 -19.92 23.64 -13.26
CA ARG A 829 -18.89 23.51 -12.22
C ARG A 829 -18.27 24.85 -11.87
N ALA A 830 -17.75 24.96 -10.65
CA ALA A 830 -17.01 26.14 -10.22
C ALA A 830 -15.82 26.45 -11.15
N CYS A 831 -15.75 27.67 -11.66
CA CYS A 831 -14.62 28.19 -12.42
C CYS A 831 -14.50 29.72 -12.22
N GLY A 832 -13.35 30.31 -12.56
CA GLY A 832 -13.17 31.75 -12.47
C GLY A 832 -13.93 32.51 -13.57
N GLU A 833 -14.40 33.72 -13.27
CA GLU A 833 -15.17 34.58 -14.20
C GLU A 833 -14.47 34.78 -15.57
N ALA A 834 -13.15 35.00 -15.57
CA ALA A 834 -12.37 35.09 -16.80
C ALA A 834 -12.36 33.78 -17.62
N ALA A 835 -12.38 32.62 -16.95
CA ALA A 835 -12.49 31.32 -17.62
C ALA A 835 -13.90 31.11 -18.17
N TYR A 836 -14.95 31.50 -17.43
CA TYR A 836 -16.32 31.51 -17.95
C TYR A 836 -16.41 32.32 -19.24
N TRP A 837 -16.00 33.59 -19.23
CA TRP A 837 -16.10 34.48 -20.40
C TRP A 837 -15.28 34.01 -21.59
N ALA A 838 -14.06 33.50 -21.36
CA ALA A 838 -13.23 32.99 -22.44
C ALA A 838 -13.86 31.76 -23.12
N ASN A 839 -14.53 30.88 -22.36
CA ASN A 839 -15.29 29.76 -22.93
C ASN A 839 -16.59 30.19 -23.59
N PHE A 840 -17.30 31.16 -23.00
CA PHE A 840 -18.56 31.70 -23.48
C PHE A 840 -18.44 32.41 -24.84
N LEU A 841 -17.30 33.05 -25.11
CA LEU A 841 -17.08 33.85 -26.32
C LEU A 841 -16.20 33.17 -27.37
N PHE A 842 -15.21 32.37 -26.95
CA PHE A 842 -14.17 31.84 -27.85
C PHE A 842 -14.10 30.31 -27.95
N ASP A 843 -14.97 29.57 -27.23
CA ASP A 843 -15.08 28.10 -27.29
C ASP A 843 -13.77 27.34 -26.96
N ILE A 844 -13.04 27.77 -25.92
CA ILE A 844 -11.67 27.29 -25.62
C ILE A 844 -11.55 26.12 -24.62
N GLY A 845 -12.59 25.29 -24.48
CA GLY A 845 -12.47 23.90 -23.99
C GLY A 845 -13.12 23.53 -22.65
N ALA A 846 -13.53 24.48 -21.80
CA ALA A 846 -14.25 24.22 -20.54
C ALA A 846 -15.69 24.77 -20.62
N ARG A 847 -16.52 24.09 -21.43
CA ARG A 847 -17.92 24.49 -21.74
C ARG A 847 -18.93 24.16 -20.64
N ASP A 848 -18.43 23.78 -19.47
CA ASP A 848 -19.19 23.40 -18.28
C ASP A 848 -19.00 24.36 -17.10
N CYS A 849 -18.36 25.50 -17.35
CA CYS A 849 -18.22 26.61 -16.40
C CYS A 849 -19.60 27.13 -15.91
N ALA A 850 -19.81 27.13 -14.60
CA ALA A 850 -20.92 27.83 -13.94
C ALA A 850 -20.97 29.32 -14.31
N ASP A 851 -22.18 29.89 -14.35
CA ASP A 851 -22.36 31.34 -14.48
C ASP A 851 -21.85 32.04 -13.21
N PRO A 852 -20.82 32.92 -13.30
CA PRO A 852 -20.29 33.65 -12.15
C PRO A 852 -21.36 34.53 -11.47
N TYR A 853 -22.39 34.97 -12.21
CA TYR A 853 -23.46 35.81 -11.68
C TYR A 853 -24.67 35.02 -11.18
N ARG A 854 -24.64 33.68 -11.28
CA ARG A 854 -25.66 32.76 -10.75
C ARG A 854 -27.10 33.04 -11.24
N ARG A 855 -27.25 33.45 -12.49
CA ARG A 855 -28.54 33.73 -13.17
C ARG A 855 -28.97 32.62 -14.11
N ILE A 856 -28.01 31.99 -14.79
CA ILE A 856 -28.25 31.04 -15.87
C ILE A 856 -27.46 29.74 -15.70
N ASP A 857 -27.84 28.70 -16.44
CA ASP A 857 -27.04 27.48 -16.60
C ASP A 857 -25.70 27.78 -17.30
N GLY A 858 -24.70 26.95 -16.98
CA GLY A 858 -23.29 27.13 -17.31
C GLY A 858 -22.95 27.32 -18.79
N GLY A 859 -21.97 28.17 -19.04
CA GLY A 859 -21.69 28.79 -20.33
C GLY A 859 -20.96 27.91 -21.36
N GLY A 860 -21.53 27.84 -22.55
CA GLY A 860 -20.83 27.47 -23.80
C GLY A 860 -20.82 28.66 -24.78
N PRO A 861 -20.30 28.50 -26.01
CA PRO A 861 -20.31 29.56 -27.03
C PRO A 861 -21.71 30.16 -27.21
N SER A 862 -21.82 31.45 -27.54
CA SER A 862 -23.09 32.21 -27.64
C SER A 862 -24.20 31.62 -28.53
N SER A 863 -23.89 30.60 -29.34
CA SER A 863 -24.86 29.79 -30.09
C SER A 863 -25.49 28.61 -29.31
N ASN A 864 -24.84 28.10 -28.25
CA ASN A 864 -25.25 26.94 -27.44
C ASN A 864 -24.70 26.98 -25.98
N VAL A 865 -25.56 27.18 -24.97
CA VAL A 865 -25.27 26.97 -23.53
C VAL A 865 -24.85 25.53 -23.28
N GLY A 866 -23.87 25.33 -22.38
CA GLY A 866 -23.41 23.99 -21.98
C GLY A 866 -23.01 23.07 -23.13
N ASN A 867 -22.71 23.62 -24.31
CA ASN A 867 -22.61 22.99 -25.63
C ASN A 867 -22.20 21.50 -25.60
N GLY A 868 -23.20 20.63 -25.75
CA GLY A 868 -23.09 19.17 -25.65
C GLY A 868 -23.13 18.64 -24.20
N TYR A 869 -22.27 19.16 -23.33
CA TYR A 869 -22.10 18.67 -21.96
C TYR A 869 -23.33 18.78 -21.05
N GLN A 870 -24.12 19.87 -21.09
CA GLN A 870 -25.32 19.95 -20.24
C GLN A 870 -26.35 18.84 -20.59
N PRO A 871 -26.79 18.66 -21.85
CA PRO A 871 -27.66 17.55 -22.19
C PRO A 871 -27.04 16.16 -21.95
N ILE A 872 -25.72 16.02 -22.15
CA ILE A 872 -24.99 14.77 -21.87
C ILE A 872 -25.10 14.37 -20.40
N THR A 873 -24.80 15.29 -19.49
CA THR A 873 -24.78 15.04 -18.04
C THR A 873 -26.19 14.90 -17.48
N SER A 874 -27.09 15.81 -17.85
CA SER A 874 -28.44 15.89 -17.29
C SER A 874 -29.34 14.72 -17.68
N LEU A 875 -29.26 14.23 -18.92
CA LEU A 875 -30.04 13.05 -19.33
C LEU A 875 -29.50 11.75 -18.75
N ALA A 876 -28.17 11.63 -18.60
CA ALA A 876 -27.56 10.46 -17.98
C ALA A 876 -27.95 10.32 -16.50
N TRP A 877 -28.06 11.45 -15.81
CA TRP A 877 -28.51 11.51 -14.41
C TRP A 877 -30.02 11.32 -14.21
N LYS A 878 -30.85 11.26 -15.26
CA LYS A 878 -32.30 11.06 -15.13
C LYS A 878 -32.65 9.79 -14.37
N GLY A 879 -31.95 8.69 -14.65
CA GLY A 879 -32.10 7.42 -13.92
C GLY A 879 -31.67 7.53 -12.45
N THR A 880 -30.53 8.20 -12.19
CA THR A 880 -29.99 8.43 -10.84
C THR A 880 -30.91 9.30 -9.98
N ALA A 881 -31.46 10.38 -10.54
CA ALA A 881 -32.38 11.25 -9.82
C ALA A 881 -33.69 10.52 -9.52
N LEU A 882 -34.25 9.75 -10.47
CA LEU A 882 -35.44 8.96 -10.24
C LEU A 882 -35.22 7.86 -9.19
N ALA A 883 -34.06 7.20 -9.20
CA ALA A 883 -33.67 6.22 -8.18
C ALA A 883 -33.69 6.85 -6.77
N GLY A 884 -33.13 8.05 -6.59
CA GLY A 884 -33.19 8.77 -5.31
C GLY A 884 -34.59 9.23 -4.92
N ARG A 885 -35.35 9.81 -5.87
CA ARG A 885 -36.75 10.22 -5.67
C ARG A 885 -37.62 9.05 -5.22
N LEU A 886 -37.45 7.86 -5.83
CA LEU A 886 -38.17 6.65 -5.44
C LEU A 886 -37.61 6.04 -4.14
N VAL A 887 -36.31 6.14 -3.85
CA VAL A 887 -35.66 5.58 -2.65
C VAL A 887 -35.01 6.69 -1.81
N PRO A 888 -35.75 7.32 -0.88
CA PRO A 888 -35.28 8.49 -0.12
C PRO A 888 -33.97 8.30 0.65
N GLU A 889 -33.63 7.06 1.04
CA GLU A 889 -32.32 6.76 1.68
C GLU A 889 -31.13 7.13 0.78
N VAL A 890 -31.27 7.02 -0.55
CA VAL A 890 -30.27 7.47 -1.52
C VAL A 890 -30.16 9.01 -1.50
N MET A 891 -31.26 9.75 -1.37
CA MET A 891 -31.22 11.22 -1.23
C MET A 891 -30.50 11.64 0.05
N THR A 892 -30.75 10.94 1.16
CA THR A 892 -30.07 11.16 2.44
C THR A 892 -28.57 10.92 2.34
N ILE A 893 -28.13 9.87 1.61
CA ILE A 893 -26.71 9.59 1.38
C ILE A 893 -26.07 10.60 0.42
N PHE A 894 -26.77 11.03 -0.64
CA PHE A 894 -26.28 12.07 -1.54
C PHE A 894 -26.12 13.42 -0.84
N ASN A 895 -26.96 13.70 0.17
CA ASN A 895 -26.93 14.92 0.99
C ASN A 895 -26.96 16.23 0.17
N TYR A 896 -27.56 16.18 -1.02
CA TYR A 896 -27.47 17.27 -1.99
C TYR A 896 -28.80 17.44 -2.76
N PRO A 897 -29.85 18.01 -2.11
CA PRO A 897 -31.19 18.13 -2.71
C PRO A 897 -31.19 18.85 -4.07
N ALA A 898 -30.32 19.85 -4.23
CA ALA A 898 -30.19 20.64 -5.44
C ALA A 898 -29.90 19.81 -6.72
N PHE A 899 -29.27 18.64 -6.60
CA PHE A 899 -29.10 17.70 -7.72
C PHE A 899 -30.44 17.14 -8.21
N PHE A 900 -31.29 16.68 -7.29
CA PHE A 900 -32.59 16.10 -7.62
C PHE A 900 -33.53 17.17 -8.17
N ASP A 901 -33.58 18.33 -7.52
CA ASP A 901 -34.36 19.48 -7.97
C ASP A 901 -33.88 19.99 -9.35
N TYR A 902 -32.57 19.92 -9.63
CA TYR A 902 -32.02 20.30 -10.93
C TYR A 902 -32.49 19.36 -12.04
N ILE A 903 -32.46 18.04 -11.83
CA ILE A 903 -32.88 17.08 -12.85
C ILE A 903 -34.39 17.19 -13.09
N ASP A 904 -35.19 17.39 -12.03
CA ASP A 904 -36.62 17.70 -12.17
C ASP A 904 -36.84 18.97 -13.00
N ARG A 905 -36.08 20.04 -12.74
CA ARG A 905 -36.12 21.28 -13.52
C ARG A 905 -35.68 21.06 -14.98
N PHE A 906 -34.64 20.26 -15.22
CA PHE A 906 -34.12 20.02 -16.58
C PHE A 906 -35.12 19.20 -17.43
N VAL A 907 -35.74 18.18 -16.85
CA VAL A 907 -36.75 17.35 -17.55
C VAL A 907 -38.06 18.12 -17.77
N SER A 908 -38.50 18.91 -16.78
CA SER A 908 -39.76 19.69 -16.89
C SER A 908 -39.63 20.95 -17.76
N PHE A 909 -38.47 21.60 -17.76
CA PHE A 909 -38.27 22.92 -18.36
C PHE A 909 -37.15 22.96 -19.42
N GLY A 910 -36.02 22.30 -19.20
CA GLY A 910 -34.83 22.37 -20.06
C GLY A 910 -33.79 23.42 -19.60
N THR A 911 -32.98 23.93 -20.52
CA THR A 911 -31.90 24.89 -20.22
C THR A 911 -32.45 26.23 -19.69
N TRP A 912 -31.92 26.70 -18.56
CA TRP A 912 -32.31 27.94 -17.89
C TRP A 912 -31.39 29.09 -18.30
N THR A 913 -31.94 30.11 -18.99
CA THR A 913 -31.16 31.27 -19.45
C THR A 913 -31.86 32.62 -19.24
N GLN A 914 -33.02 32.63 -18.57
CA GLN A 914 -33.80 33.82 -18.24
C GLN A 914 -34.49 33.65 -16.87
N PRO A 915 -34.76 34.74 -16.13
CA PRO A 915 -34.37 36.12 -16.43
C PRO A 915 -32.87 36.36 -16.19
N ASP A 916 -32.17 36.84 -17.21
CA ASP A 916 -30.74 37.18 -17.13
C ASP A 916 -30.60 38.68 -17.42
N PRO A 917 -30.19 39.51 -16.43
CA PRO A 917 -30.00 40.95 -16.62
C PRO A 917 -28.65 41.29 -17.28
N CYS A 918 -27.85 40.29 -17.65
CA CYS A 918 -26.47 40.45 -18.08
C CYS A 918 -26.34 40.47 -19.62
N SER A 919 -25.43 41.28 -20.17
CA SER A 919 -25.19 41.39 -21.61
C SER A 919 -24.22 40.33 -22.15
N MET A 920 -24.17 40.11 -23.47
CA MET A 920 -23.21 39.19 -24.13
C MET A 920 -21.75 39.68 -24.19
N GLN A 921 -21.42 40.87 -23.69
CA GLN A 921 -20.09 41.46 -23.88
C GLN A 921 -19.09 40.95 -22.84
N ASP A 922 -17.86 40.67 -23.27
CA ASP A 922 -16.72 40.49 -22.34
C ASP A 922 -16.58 41.77 -21.52
N PRO A 923 -16.68 41.72 -20.18
CA PRO A 923 -16.53 42.90 -19.36
C PRO A 923 -15.09 43.46 -19.32
N GLY A 924 -14.10 42.71 -19.80
CA GLY A 924 -12.72 43.14 -19.95
C GLY A 924 -11.87 43.01 -18.67
N PRO A 925 -10.56 43.30 -18.77
CA PRO A 925 -9.56 42.93 -17.75
C PRO A 925 -9.61 43.77 -16.45
N ASN A 926 -10.39 44.85 -16.42
CA ASN A 926 -10.50 45.77 -15.27
C ASN A 926 -11.85 45.65 -14.54
N TYR A 927 -12.54 44.53 -14.69
CA TYR A 927 -13.90 44.38 -14.17
C TYR A 927 -13.95 43.77 -12.77
N HIS A 928 -14.81 44.32 -11.92
CA HIS A 928 -14.85 44.05 -10.48
C HIS A 928 -16.08 43.23 -10.04
N GLY A 929 -16.48 42.22 -10.82
CA GLY A 929 -17.40 41.16 -10.37
C GLY A 929 -18.89 41.51 -10.26
N SER A 930 -19.35 42.57 -10.95
CA SER A 930 -20.79 42.77 -11.24
C SER A 930 -21.17 42.08 -12.55
N CYS A 931 -22.37 42.26 -13.12
CA CYS A 931 -22.60 41.90 -14.52
C CYS A 931 -23.05 43.10 -15.34
N VAL A 932 -22.62 43.17 -16.61
CA VAL A 932 -22.90 44.31 -17.50
C VAL A 932 -24.39 44.31 -17.84
N PRO A 933 -25.18 45.35 -17.49
CA PRO A 933 -26.61 45.34 -17.76
C PRO A 933 -26.95 45.16 -19.25
N GLY A 934 -27.91 44.30 -19.56
CA GLY A 934 -28.34 44.02 -20.93
C GLY A 934 -29.61 43.14 -21.00
N SER A 935 -30.02 42.79 -22.21
CA SER A 935 -31.24 42.00 -22.49
C SER A 935 -31.05 40.48 -22.33
N GLY A 936 -30.14 40.05 -21.46
CA GLY A 936 -29.75 38.66 -21.29
C GLY A 936 -28.72 38.15 -22.30
N ARG A 937 -27.88 37.21 -21.85
CA ARG A 937 -26.79 36.66 -22.65
C ARG A 937 -27.26 35.73 -23.76
N ILE A 938 -28.24 34.86 -23.52
CA ILE A 938 -28.78 33.93 -24.53
C ILE A 938 -30.28 33.59 -24.31
N PRO A 939 -31.19 34.57 -24.38
CA PRO A 939 -32.64 34.33 -24.20
C PRO A 939 -33.20 33.27 -25.17
N GLN A 940 -32.66 33.17 -26.39
CA GLN A 940 -33.10 32.23 -27.43
C GLN A 940 -32.87 30.74 -27.12
N LEU A 941 -32.12 30.44 -26.04
CA LEU A 941 -31.81 29.09 -25.59
C LEU A 941 -32.62 28.66 -24.35
N HIS A 942 -33.44 29.55 -23.79
CA HIS A 942 -34.30 29.26 -22.65
C HIS A 942 -35.32 28.16 -23.02
N GLY A 943 -35.43 27.14 -22.18
CA GLY A 943 -36.34 26.01 -22.37
C GLY A 943 -35.90 24.98 -23.43
N ARG A 944 -34.73 25.15 -24.04
CA ARG A 944 -34.19 24.16 -25.00
C ARG A 944 -33.70 22.90 -24.29
N ASN A 945 -33.54 21.82 -25.06
CA ASN A 945 -33.05 20.52 -24.57
C ASN A 945 -33.91 19.90 -23.44
N ARG A 946 -35.13 20.41 -23.22
CA ARG A 946 -36.09 19.82 -22.30
C ARG A 946 -36.26 18.34 -22.63
N ASP A 947 -35.87 17.50 -21.68
CA ASP A 947 -35.85 16.04 -21.82
C ASP A 947 -35.20 15.50 -23.11
N GLY A 948 -34.16 16.18 -23.61
CA GLY A 948 -33.55 15.87 -24.90
C GLY A 948 -32.19 16.53 -25.13
N GLY A 949 -31.73 16.51 -26.39
CA GLY A 949 -30.46 17.13 -26.81
C GLY A 949 -29.20 16.27 -26.64
N SER A 950 -29.32 14.99 -26.25
CA SER A 950 -28.20 14.06 -26.13
C SER A 950 -28.63 12.59 -26.30
N SER A 951 -27.74 11.76 -26.86
CA SER A 951 -27.91 10.31 -27.04
C SER A 951 -27.29 9.47 -25.90
N TRP A 952 -27.18 10.06 -24.71
CA TRP A 952 -26.64 9.44 -23.50
C TRP A 952 -27.68 9.19 -22.40
N GLY A 953 -28.93 9.62 -22.57
CA GLY A 953 -30.04 9.15 -21.73
C GLY A 953 -30.41 7.69 -22.02
N SER A 954 -31.27 7.11 -21.18
CA SER A 954 -31.84 5.77 -21.36
C SER A 954 -33.34 5.86 -21.64
N ASP A 955 -33.80 5.10 -22.63
CA ASP A 955 -35.22 4.96 -22.96
C ASP A 955 -35.98 4.25 -21.83
N PHE A 956 -35.35 3.29 -21.14
CA PHE A 956 -35.93 2.69 -19.93
C PHE A 956 -36.08 3.72 -18.79
N ALA A 957 -35.05 4.52 -18.53
CA ALA A 957 -35.13 5.59 -17.53
C ALA A 957 -36.19 6.66 -17.91
N ASN A 958 -36.39 6.92 -19.21
CA ASN A 958 -37.48 7.78 -19.71
C ASN A 958 -38.85 7.18 -19.42
N SER A 959 -39.05 5.91 -19.78
CA SER A 959 -40.29 5.16 -19.57
C SER A 959 -40.63 5.01 -18.08
N MET A 960 -39.62 4.75 -17.23
CA MET A 960 -39.74 4.75 -15.76
C MET A 960 -40.08 6.13 -15.19
N TRP A 961 -39.46 7.20 -15.68
CA TRP A 961 -39.73 8.57 -15.21
C TRP A 961 -41.18 8.97 -15.48
N ASN A 962 -41.66 8.72 -16.69
CA ASN A 962 -43.04 9.03 -17.09
C ASN A 962 -44.08 8.23 -16.30
N ALA A 963 -43.77 6.98 -15.94
CA ALA A 963 -44.67 6.13 -15.15
C ALA A 963 -44.66 6.46 -13.65
N TYR A 964 -43.51 6.81 -13.07
CA TYR A 964 -43.31 6.77 -11.61
C TYR A 964 -42.80 8.04 -10.95
N ARG A 965 -42.37 9.08 -11.67
CA ARG A 965 -41.89 10.32 -11.03
C ARG A 965 -42.98 11.00 -10.19
N SER A 966 -44.24 10.93 -10.60
CA SER A 966 -45.39 11.48 -9.87
C SER A 966 -45.72 10.78 -8.55
N LEU A 967 -45.19 9.57 -8.32
CA LEU A 967 -45.34 8.83 -7.06
C LEU A 967 -44.27 9.19 -6.02
N ALA A 968 -43.25 9.95 -6.44
CA ALA A 968 -42.14 10.35 -5.59
C ALA A 968 -42.28 11.80 -5.09
N PRO A 969 -41.80 12.11 -3.88
CA PRO A 969 -41.83 13.46 -3.30
C PRO A 969 -40.95 14.49 -4.04
#